data_AF-A0A7Y0PDG0-F1
#
_entry.id   AF-A0A7Y0PDG0-F1
#
_cell.length_a   1.000
_cell.length_b   1.000
_cell.length_c   1.000
_cell.angle_alpha   90.00
_cell.angle_beta   90.00
_cell.angle_gamma   90.00
#
_symmetry.space_group_name_H-M   'P 1'
#
loop_
_entity.id
_entity.type
_entity.pdbx_description
1 polymer ?
#
loop_
_entity_poly.entity_id
_entity_poly.type
_entity_poly.pdbx_seq_one_letter_code
_entity_poly.pdbx_strand_id
1 'polypeptide(L)'
;MRIRALLVAAAVGALALAGAANPALANRGGPPQHLRELIGALHEHSGYSDGWPGSTPATYYASGRDKHHLDFMAGSEHTSNVNSPFTFNEECLDPVVAPTCQVADPVNPLNALHKWDAELAQAKAATDPAKDFTAFRGFEWTSDRMGHINVYFPGANSLPETDGGNLAIDRFYDWLTTTGSDGLATFNHPGEKTLCGPLKCDVHSDLGFGWEDFKYVPKADDQMAGIEVFNGNRDFGTSLDHNAPAEGWYSYALDKGWHVGAIGAEDNGHERVDDWGGPQYAKTVMLAKSNTAKDLKQAMADRRFYAVLDNALRLDFTIDGHGIGERIRSNGKLTIDADVRGSSTPLQLELVSNGGKVVASATGDRLGTKLTATDDSWYFLRVLRDGKPVAYSSPIWVNDRKQPAAPVAPKGDSLRTKDGTWLAGDLNVHTCDDSAVYCAQTDPRSQADPFRQGVDVRDRFAEAGGRDLDYIAITDDKAHPVNGSHGVLAIPGYQDHLKGDAQVFGVSKQLSNGDGSAAAVNELANAVRAKGGVFQIDHPGEGITKKFAGCDASTLSWGYNFDVKPDTVEVWNPNSSIRAAEDYLDCWLQRGDRVALTGGSDARTLVAQPQGAGFPTTWVLAKDKSAKGVLDAVRAGRTSVSVLPPSAGGRPLVIEAQRGGRYVPVLGDDVRPGERLRVRSMDPLTDGSLRVIANDKTLLDQHLTRDGSIQFTAPAEPGWLRAELRLGNDLLEASPLCGPVDLGANLCPYDAAMVAMTSPVYVR
;
A
#
# COMPACT_ATOMS: atom_id res chain seq x y z
N MET A 1 -62.62 23.03 2.82
CA MET A 1 -62.09 21.73 3.29
C MET A 1 -60.57 21.82 3.30
N ARG A 2 -60.01 22.07 4.49
CA ARG A 2 -58.57 22.09 4.79
C ARG A 2 -58.27 20.78 5.54
N ILE A 3 -57.11 20.17 5.28
CA ILE A 3 -56.18 19.66 6.29
C ILE A 3 -54.84 19.44 5.58
N ARG A 4 -53.86 20.28 5.95
CA ARG A 4 -52.42 20.02 5.89
C ARG A 4 -52.04 19.44 7.26
N ALA A 5 -51.28 18.36 7.28
CA ALA A 5 -50.50 17.90 8.44
C ALA A 5 -49.41 16.95 7.90
N LEU A 6 -48.14 17.35 7.91
CA LEU A 6 -47.16 17.20 9.00
C LEU A 6 -46.55 15.80 9.05
N LEU A 7 -45.26 15.72 8.71
CA LEU A 7 -44.28 14.96 9.47
C LEU A 7 -42.90 15.59 9.24
N VAL A 8 -42.53 16.44 10.20
CA VAL A 8 -41.16 16.79 10.54
C VAL A 8 -40.71 15.72 11.54
N ALA A 9 -39.63 15.02 11.25
CA ALA A 9 -38.83 14.34 12.26
C ALA A 9 -37.36 14.61 11.95
N ALA A 10 -36.77 15.45 12.79
CA ALA A 10 -35.36 15.74 12.83
C ALA A 10 -34.59 14.47 13.23
N ALA A 11 -33.69 14.00 12.36
CA ALA A 11 -32.60 13.12 12.78
C ALA A 11 -31.48 14.03 13.28
N VAL A 12 -31.41 14.19 14.59
CA VAL A 12 -30.27 14.79 15.29
C VAL A 12 -29.06 13.91 15.01
N GLY A 13 -28.08 14.47 14.31
CA GLY A 13 -26.74 13.89 14.20
C GLY A 13 -26.12 13.81 15.58
N ALA A 14 -26.01 12.60 16.11
CA ALA A 14 -25.03 12.30 17.13
C ALA A 14 -23.69 12.19 16.41
N LEU A 15 -22.91 13.29 16.41
CA LEU A 15 -21.46 13.19 16.27
C LEU A 15 -20.99 12.26 17.39
N ALA A 16 -20.65 11.02 17.04
CA ALA A 16 -19.79 10.20 17.87
C ALA A 16 -18.41 10.88 17.86
N LEU A 17 -18.19 11.76 18.84
CA LEU A 17 -16.84 12.13 19.22
C LEU A 17 -16.14 10.84 19.60
N ALA A 18 -15.23 10.38 18.74
CA ALA A 18 -14.23 9.37 19.06
C ALA A 18 -13.47 9.87 20.29
N GLY A 19 -13.87 9.39 21.46
CA GLY A 19 -13.07 9.52 22.65
C GLY A 19 -11.83 8.66 22.43
N ALA A 20 -10.67 9.30 22.29
CA ALA A 20 -9.40 8.62 22.44
C ALA A 20 -9.47 7.76 23.71
N ALA A 21 -9.28 6.45 23.56
CA ALA A 21 -9.21 5.55 24.68
C ALA A 21 -8.03 6.01 25.56
N ASN A 22 -8.33 6.64 26.69
CA ASN A 22 -7.32 6.87 27.71
C ASN A 22 -6.79 5.49 28.16
N PRO A 23 -5.47 5.31 28.32
CA PRO A 23 -4.94 4.09 28.89
C PRO A 23 -5.57 3.93 30.28
N ALA A 24 -6.27 2.81 30.47
CA ALA A 24 -6.81 2.47 31.77
C ALA A 24 -5.63 2.29 32.72
N LEU A 25 -5.34 3.31 33.54
CA LEU A 25 -4.62 3.14 34.78
C LEU A 25 -5.38 2.08 35.59
N ALA A 26 -4.82 0.87 35.66
CA ALA A 26 -5.42 -0.24 36.38
C ALA A 26 -5.64 0.16 37.84
N ASN A 27 -6.90 0.44 38.19
CA ASN A 27 -7.32 0.60 39.56
C ASN A 27 -7.58 -0.81 40.10
N ARG A 28 -6.88 -1.17 41.19
CA ARG A 28 -6.90 -2.45 41.92
C ARG A 28 -8.15 -3.33 41.66
N GLY A 29 -8.06 -4.22 40.67
CA GLY A 29 -9.01 -5.32 40.47
C GLY A 29 -8.44 -6.60 41.09
N GLY A 30 -9.28 -7.38 41.77
CA GLY A 30 -8.90 -8.67 42.38
C GLY A 30 -8.48 -9.74 41.35
N PRO A 31 -8.23 -10.99 41.79
CA PRO A 31 -7.63 -12.04 40.96
C PRO A 31 -8.43 -12.28 39.67
N PRO A 32 -7.78 -12.62 38.54
CA PRO A 32 -8.42 -12.70 37.23
C PRO A 32 -9.58 -13.72 37.23
N GLN A 33 -10.66 -13.37 36.53
CA GLN A 33 -11.62 -14.35 36.03
C GLN A 33 -10.86 -15.42 35.24
N HIS A 34 -11.17 -16.72 35.41
CA HIS A 34 -10.49 -17.83 34.74
C HIS A 34 -10.43 -17.61 33.21
N LEU A 35 -9.26 -17.24 32.68
CA LEU A 35 -8.99 -17.17 31.24
C LEU A 35 -8.74 -18.60 30.71
N ARG A 36 -9.15 -18.85 29.47
CA ARG A 36 -8.91 -20.10 28.74
C ARG A 36 -7.64 -19.97 27.91
N GLU A 37 -6.82 -21.02 27.90
CA GLU A 37 -5.70 -21.18 26.97
C GLU A 37 -6.23 -21.76 25.67
N LEU A 38 -6.30 -20.95 24.61
CA LEU A 38 -6.79 -21.36 23.29
C LEU A 38 -5.60 -21.42 22.34
N ILE A 39 -5.32 -22.56 21.72
CA ILE A 39 -4.23 -22.73 20.76
C ILE A 39 -4.75 -22.64 19.34
N GLY A 40 -4.07 -21.86 18.50
CA GLY A 40 -4.48 -21.70 17.11
C GLY A 40 -3.34 -21.32 16.19
N ALA A 41 -3.64 -21.45 14.90
CA ALA A 41 -2.71 -21.15 13.82
C ALA A 41 -3.03 -19.78 13.21
N LEU A 42 -2.00 -19.04 12.85
CA LEU A 42 -2.07 -17.71 12.28
C LEU A 42 -1.19 -17.69 11.01
N HIS A 43 -1.51 -16.75 10.11
CA HIS A 43 -0.79 -16.54 8.86
C HIS A 43 -0.95 -17.71 7.88
N GLU A 44 -2.16 -17.88 7.35
CA GLU A 44 -2.51 -19.01 6.48
C GLU A 44 -2.92 -18.51 5.09
N HIS A 45 -2.38 -19.17 4.07
CA HIS A 45 -2.61 -18.83 2.66
C HIS A 45 -3.35 -19.94 1.92
N SER A 46 -3.98 -19.58 0.81
CA SER A 46 -4.60 -20.53 -0.12
C SER A 46 -4.47 -20.05 -1.56
N GLY A 47 -5.09 -20.77 -2.49
CA GLY A 47 -5.16 -20.38 -3.90
C GLY A 47 -5.86 -19.04 -4.13
N TYR A 48 -6.44 -18.41 -3.09
CA TYR A 48 -6.93 -17.04 -3.15
C TYR A 48 -5.81 -16.01 -3.27
N SER A 49 -4.58 -16.36 -2.92
CA SER A 49 -3.41 -15.54 -3.17
C SER A 49 -2.33 -16.33 -3.92
N ASP A 50 -1.21 -16.64 -3.28
CA ASP A 50 -0.09 -17.41 -3.82
C ASP A 50 -0.03 -18.85 -3.29
N GLY A 51 -1.01 -19.27 -2.50
CA GLY A 51 -1.10 -20.65 -2.02
C GLY A 51 -1.46 -21.67 -3.12
N TRP A 52 -1.52 -22.94 -2.72
CA TRP A 52 -1.73 -24.09 -3.59
C TRP A 52 -2.95 -23.92 -4.52
N PRO A 53 -2.80 -24.03 -5.86
CA PRO A 53 -3.89 -23.85 -6.80
C PRO A 53 -5.11 -24.74 -6.50
N GLY A 54 -6.28 -24.11 -6.39
CA GLY A 54 -7.56 -24.77 -6.08
C GLY A 54 -7.83 -24.99 -4.59
N SER A 55 -6.91 -24.63 -3.69
CA SER A 55 -7.22 -24.45 -2.27
C SER A 55 -7.96 -23.13 -2.04
N THR A 56 -8.68 -23.01 -0.92
CA THR A 56 -9.46 -21.81 -0.57
C THR A 56 -9.37 -21.55 0.93
N PRO A 57 -9.85 -20.38 1.42
CA PRO A 57 -9.94 -20.15 2.86
C PRO A 57 -10.60 -21.28 3.65
N ALA A 58 -11.69 -21.84 3.10
CA ALA A 58 -12.39 -22.96 3.72
C ALA A 58 -11.53 -24.23 3.85
N THR A 59 -10.54 -24.46 2.97
CA THR A 59 -9.70 -25.67 3.05
C THR A 59 -8.79 -25.62 4.26
N TYR A 60 -8.08 -24.51 4.51
CA TYR A 60 -7.21 -24.43 5.68
C TYR A 60 -8.02 -24.36 6.97
N TYR A 61 -9.15 -23.64 7.02
CA TYR A 61 -10.00 -23.63 8.22
C TYR A 61 -10.55 -25.02 8.55
N ALA A 62 -10.93 -25.81 7.54
CA ALA A 62 -11.36 -27.20 7.74
C ALA A 62 -10.20 -28.06 8.27
N SER A 63 -8.98 -27.88 7.79
CA SER A 63 -7.80 -28.59 8.32
C SER A 63 -7.57 -28.28 9.80
N GLY A 64 -7.48 -27.00 10.16
CA GLY A 64 -7.28 -26.58 11.55
C GLY A 64 -8.36 -27.11 12.49
N ARG A 65 -9.63 -27.04 12.09
CA ARG A 65 -10.77 -27.50 12.90
C ARG A 65 -10.91 -29.02 12.98
N ASP A 66 -10.88 -29.70 11.83
CA ASP A 66 -11.32 -31.09 11.70
C ASP A 66 -10.17 -32.09 11.75
N LYS A 67 -8.98 -31.70 11.28
CA LYS A 67 -7.80 -32.57 11.24
C LYS A 67 -6.92 -32.39 12.47
N HIS A 68 -6.67 -31.14 12.87
CA HIS A 68 -5.74 -30.81 13.96
C HIS A 68 -6.41 -30.32 15.25
N HIS A 69 -7.72 -30.11 15.23
CA HIS A 69 -8.52 -29.76 16.41
C HIS A 69 -8.00 -28.54 17.17
N LEU A 70 -7.57 -27.51 16.42
CA LEU A 70 -7.20 -26.21 16.99
C LEU A 70 -8.44 -25.50 17.56
N ASP A 71 -8.23 -24.57 18.48
CA ASP A 71 -9.29 -23.70 19.01
C ASP A 71 -9.63 -22.57 18.03
N PHE A 72 -8.64 -22.06 17.31
CA PHE A 72 -8.87 -21.03 16.31
C PHE A 72 -7.88 -21.11 15.14
N MET A 73 -8.23 -20.44 14.04
CA MET A 73 -7.35 -20.28 12.90
C MET A 73 -7.61 -18.95 12.17
N ALA A 74 -6.57 -18.32 11.64
CA ALA A 74 -6.67 -17.04 10.94
C ALA A 74 -6.14 -17.12 9.51
N GLY A 75 -6.97 -16.70 8.55
CA GLY A 75 -6.52 -16.47 7.17
C GLY A 75 -5.66 -15.21 7.05
N SER A 76 -4.73 -15.19 6.12
CA SER A 76 -3.88 -14.02 5.84
C SER A 76 -3.47 -13.93 4.37
N GLU A 77 -4.42 -14.16 3.46
CA GLU A 77 -4.19 -14.02 2.02
C GLU A 77 -3.51 -12.69 1.66
N HIS A 78 -2.62 -12.70 0.66
CA HIS A 78 -2.01 -11.46 0.17
C HIS A 78 -3.05 -10.51 -0.41
N THR A 79 -3.10 -9.28 0.09
CA THR A 79 -4.04 -8.27 -0.41
C THR A 79 -3.69 -7.70 -1.78
N SER A 80 -2.44 -7.84 -2.21
CA SER A 80 -1.96 -7.35 -3.50
C SER A 80 -2.71 -7.93 -4.71
N ASN A 81 -3.34 -9.10 -4.57
CA ASN A 81 -4.05 -9.78 -5.65
C ASN A 81 -5.53 -10.10 -5.33
N VAL A 82 -6.08 -9.54 -4.25
CA VAL A 82 -7.46 -9.82 -3.79
C VAL A 82 -8.54 -9.43 -4.82
N ASN A 83 -8.24 -8.45 -5.68
CA ASN A 83 -9.14 -8.01 -6.75
C ASN A 83 -8.91 -8.75 -8.08
N SER A 84 -7.95 -9.68 -8.13
CA SER A 84 -7.71 -10.54 -9.28
C SER A 84 -8.33 -11.92 -9.04
N PRO A 85 -8.98 -12.56 -10.03
CA PRO A 85 -9.51 -13.90 -9.86
C PRO A 85 -8.46 -15.00 -9.94
N PHE A 86 -7.20 -14.66 -10.19
CA PHE A 86 -6.13 -15.64 -10.41
C PHE A 86 -5.49 -16.11 -9.11
N THR A 87 -4.88 -17.30 -9.17
CA THR A 87 -3.89 -17.76 -8.20
C THR A 87 -2.49 -17.39 -8.68
N PHE A 88 -1.64 -16.89 -7.79
CA PHE A 88 -0.29 -16.38 -8.09
C PHE A 88 0.82 -17.27 -7.48
N ASN A 89 0.67 -18.58 -7.65
CA ASN A 89 1.64 -19.57 -7.18
C ASN A 89 2.67 -19.89 -8.28
N GLU A 90 3.92 -20.20 -7.92
CA GLU A 90 4.98 -20.56 -8.88
C GLU A 90 4.61 -21.77 -9.76
N GLU A 91 3.81 -22.71 -9.27
CA GLU A 91 3.34 -23.86 -10.06
C GLU A 91 2.48 -23.44 -11.25
N CYS A 92 1.85 -22.26 -11.21
CA CYS A 92 1.08 -21.72 -12.33
C CYS A 92 1.96 -21.39 -13.56
N LEU A 93 3.29 -21.41 -13.42
CA LEU A 93 4.22 -21.32 -14.55
C LEU A 93 4.30 -22.61 -15.38
N ASP A 94 3.87 -23.76 -14.83
CA ASP A 94 3.73 -24.99 -15.60
C ASP A 94 2.48 -24.90 -16.50
N PRO A 95 2.61 -25.04 -17.84
CA PRO A 95 1.47 -25.00 -18.76
C PRO A 95 0.36 -26.02 -18.47
N VAL A 96 0.66 -27.09 -17.73
CA VAL A 96 -0.31 -28.10 -17.29
C VAL A 96 -1.16 -27.60 -16.12
N VAL A 97 -0.57 -26.80 -15.22
CA VAL A 97 -1.23 -26.27 -14.02
C VAL A 97 -1.86 -24.90 -14.29
N ALA A 98 -1.27 -24.08 -15.17
CA ALA A 98 -1.75 -22.73 -15.50
C ALA A 98 -3.28 -22.61 -15.73
N PRO A 99 -3.97 -23.56 -16.41
CA PRO A 99 -5.43 -23.49 -16.57
C PRO A 99 -6.20 -23.51 -15.25
N THR A 100 -5.70 -24.17 -14.21
CA THR A 100 -6.36 -24.22 -12.90
C THR A 100 -6.15 -22.96 -12.07
N CYS A 101 -5.18 -22.12 -12.44
CA CYS A 101 -4.89 -20.86 -11.77
C CYS A 101 -5.73 -19.68 -12.29
N GLN A 102 -6.51 -19.90 -13.37
CA GLN A 102 -7.35 -18.86 -13.96
C GLN A 102 -8.52 -18.42 -13.05
N VAL A 103 -8.91 -19.28 -12.12
CA VAL A 103 -10.00 -19.04 -11.17
C VAL A 103 -9.59 -19.63 -9.83
N ALA A 104 -9.27 -18.76 -8.87
CA ALA A 104 -8.83 -19.12 -7.52
C ALA A 104 -9.84 -19.98 -6.76
N ASP A 105 -11.14 -19.81 -7.03
CA ASP A 105 -12.21 -20.64 -6.47
C ASP A 105 -12.90 -21.47 -7.58
N PRO A 106 -12.40 -22.67 -7.90
CA PRO A 106 -13.00 -23.49 -8.95
C PRO A 106 -14.37 -24.06 -8.55
N VAL A 107 -14.70 -24.08 -7.26
CA VAL A 107 -15.98 -24.60 -6.75
C VAL A 107 -17.08 -23.55 -6.89
N ASN A 108 -16.76 -22.29 -6.57
CA ASN A 108 -17.64 -21.15 -6.76
C ASN A 108 -16.88 -19.99 -7.43
N PRO A 109 -16.77 -19.99 -8.77
CA PRO A 109 -15.97 -19.01 -9.52
C PRO A 109 -16.30 -17.54 -9.25
N LEU A 110 -17.53 -17.22 -8.84
CA LEU A 110 -17.91 -15.85 -8.48
C LEU A 110 -17.18 -15.34 -7.24
N ASN A 111 -16.78 -16.22 -6.32
CA ASN A 111 -16.00 -15.82 -5.16
C ASN A 111 -14.62 -15.29 -5.56
N ALA A 112 -14.02 -15.83 -6.63
CA ALA A 112 -12.72 -15.36 -7.13
C ALA A 112 -12.76 -13.91 -7.63
N LEU A 113 -13.93 -13.39 -8.00
CA LEU A 113 -14.12 -11.99 -8.41
C LEU A 113 -14.30 -11.02 -7.22
N HIS A 114 -14.51 -11.56 -6.01
CA HIS A 114 -14.82 -10.80 -4.79
C HIS A 114 -14.13 -11.43 -3.56
N LYS A 115 -12.84 -11.76 -3.68
CA LYS A 115 -12.11 -12.58 -2.69
C LYS A 115 -12.19 -11.99 -1.28
N TRP A 116 -12.07 -10.67 -1.14
CA TRP A 116 -12.18 -9.98 0.16
C TRP A 116 -13.45 -10.35 0.92
N ASP A 117 -14.62 -10.28 0.26
CA ASP A 117 -15.90 -10.61 0.87
C ASP A 117 -16.07 -12.12 1.04
N ALA A 118 -15.57 -12.90 0.08
CA ALA A 118 -15.61 -14.36 0.12
C ALA A 118 -14.78 -14.94 1.27
N GLU A 119 -13.59 -14.42 1.56
CA GLU A 119 -12.75 -14.80 2.69
C GLU A 119 -13.48 -14.59 4.03
N LEU A 120 -14.16 -13.45 4.20
CA LEU A 120 -14.94 -13.17 5.41
C LEU A 120 -16.13 -14.12 5.52
N ALA A 121 -16.81 -14.41 4.41
CA ALA A 121 -17.91 -15.35 4.37
C ALA A 121 -17.45 -16.78 4.73
N GLN A 122 -16.30 -17.21 4.22
CA GLN A 122 -15.73 -18.53 4.50
C GLN A 122 -15.25 -18.64 5.96
N ALA A 123 -14.63 -17.60 6.53
CA ALA A 123 -14.27 -17.58 7.94
C ALA A 123 -15.51 -17.69 8.85
N LYS A 124 -16.59 -16.96 8.53
CA LYS A 124 -17.87 -17.05 9.26
C LYS A 124 -18.50 -18.43 9.15
N ALA A 125 -18.44 -19.03 7.96
CA ALA A 125 -18.99 -20.37 7.72
C ALA A 125 -18.17 -21.48 8.39
N ALA A 126 -16.85 -21.29 8.55
CA ALA A 126 -15.98 -22.26 9.18
C ALA A 126 -16.05 -22.25 10.72
N THR A 127 -16.39 -21.11 11.32
CA THR A 127 -16.62 -20.97 12.76
C THR A 127 -17.72 -21.92 13.22
N ASP A 128 -17.39 -22.79 14.18
CA ASP A 128 -18.27 -23.87 14.64
C ASP A 128 -18.27 -23.94 16.18
N PRO A 129 -19.27 -23.33 16.84
CA PRO A 129 -19.40 -23.39 18.30
C PRO A 129 -19.59 -24.80 18.86
N ALA A 130 -20.08 -25.77 18.06
CA ALA A 130 -20.24 -27.15 18.52
C ALA A 130 -18.90 -27.89 18.61
N LYS A 131 -17.89 -27.43 17.85
CA LYS A 131 -16.51 -27.88 17.93
C LYS A 131 -15.62 -26.95 18.75
N ASP A 132 -16.21 -25.90 19.35
CA ASP A 132 -15.49 -24.86 20.07
C ASP A 132 -14.34 -24.30 19.21
N PHE A 133 -14.64 -23.98 17.95
CA PHE A 133 -13.68 -23.48 16.96
C PHE A 133 -14.09 -22.11 16.40
N THR A 134 -13.15 -21.17 16.36
CA THR A 134 -13.34 -19.85 15.75
C THR A 134 -12.39 -19.63 14.56
N ALA A 135 -12.95 -19.29 13.40
CA ALA A 135 -12.18 -18.81 12.26
C ALA A 135 -12.34 -17.29 12.10
N PHE A 136 -11.27 -16.59 11.74
CA PHE A 136 -11.34 -15.17 11.43
C PHE A 136 -10.46 -14.79 10.25
N ARG A 137 -10.96 -13.87 9.42
CA ARG A 137 -10.21 -13.28 8.31
C ARG A 137 -9.18 -12.29 8.84
N GLY A 138 -7.96 -12.40 8.34
CA GLY A 138 -7.02 -11.30 8.19
C GLY A 138 -6.52 -11.27 6.74
N PHE A 139 -5.52 -10.45 6.49
CA PHE A 139 -4.77 -10.43 5.24
C PHE A 139 -3.30 -10.13 5.51
N GLU A 140 -2.43 -10.50 4.58
CA GLU A 140 -1.03 -10.10 4.57
C GLU A 140 -0.81 -8.92 3.63
N TRP A 141 -0.49 -7.75 4.20
CA TRP A 141 0.04 -6.63 3.44
C TRP A 141 1.48 -6.95 3.02
N THR A 142 1.75 -6.85 1.71
CA THR A 142 2.98 -7.35 1.10
C THR A 142 3.82 -6.21 0.54
N SER A 143 5.00 -6.00 1.12
CA SER A 143 6.04 -5.13 0.56
C SER A 143 7.39 -5.83 0.54
N ASP A 144 7.87 -6.15 -0.67
CA ASP A 144 9.21 -6.74 -0.89
C ASP A 144 10.36 -5.79 -0.51
N ARG A 145 10.05 -4.52 -0.25
CA ARG A 145 11.00 -3.52 0.24
C ARG A 145 10.98 -3.39 1.76
N MET A 146 9.78 -3.33 2.35
CA MET A 146 9.63 -2.94 3.76
C MET A 146 9.48 -4.12 4.71
N GLY A 147 9.03 -5.27 4.22
CA GLY A 147 8.55 -6.39 5.03
C GLY A 147 7.04 -6.57 4.89
N HIS A 148 6.51 -7.67 5.41
CA HIS A 148 5.07 -7.95 5.36
C HIS A 148 4.39 -7.74 6.72
N ILE A 149 3.12 -7.35 6.71
CA ILE A 149 2.35 -7.14 7.94
C ILE A 149 0.99 -7.82 7.80
N ASN A 150 0.69 -8.75 8.69
CA ASN A 150 -0.68 -9.26 8.79
C ASN A 150 -1.58 -8.25 9.49
N VAL A 151 -2.81 -8.10 9.01
CA VAL A 151 -3.88 -7.33 9.68
C VAL A 151 -5.08 -8.23 9.89
N TYR A 152 -5.39 -8.53 11.14
CA TYR A 152 -6.50 -9.39 11.55
C TYR A 152 -7.74 -8.61 11.96
N PHE A 153 -8.91 -9.22 11.74
CA PHE A 153 -10.23 -8.62 12.01
C PHE A 153 -10.52 -7.27 11.32
N PRO A 154 -9.95 -6.93 10.13
CA PRO A 154 -10.25 -5.67 9.48
C PRO A 154 -11.70 -5.67 9.00
N GLY A 155 -12.39 -4.53 9.14
CA GLY A 155 -13.78 -4.36 8.71
C GLY A 155 -13.91 -3.65 7.37
N ALA A 156 -13.05 -2.66 7.09
CA ALA A 156 -13.11 -1.86 5.87
C ALA A 156 -12.60 -2.64 4.65
N ASN A 157 -13.33 -2.59 3.54
CA ASN A 157 -12.86 -3.07 2.23
C ASN A 157 -12.02 -1.97 1.55
N SER A 158 -10.89 -1.61 2.15
CA SER A 158 -9.86 -0.76 1.55
C SER A 158 -8.52 -1.41 1.81
N LEU A 159 -7.65 -1.37 0.80
CA LEU A 159 -6.36 -2.05 0.82
C LEU A 159 -5.24 -1.03 1.03
N PRO A 160 -4.33 -1.26 1.98
CA PRO A 160 -3.20 -0.38 2.17
C PRO A 160 -2.33 -0.24 0.91
N GLU A 161 -2.25 -1.25 0.04
CA GLU A 161 -1.52 -1.21 -1.22
C GLU A 161 -2.09 -0.18 -2.21
N THR A 162 -3.42 -0.10 -2.31
CA THR A 162 -4.10 0.88 -3.17
C THR A 162 -4.08 2.29 -2.60
N ASP A 163 -3.90 2.42 -1.28
CA ASP A 163 -3.79 3.69 -0.55
C ASP A 163 -2.33 4.14 -0.35
N GLY A 164 -1.38 3.52 -1.07
CA GLY A 164 0.01 3.95 -1.10
C GLY A 164 0.93 3.40 -0.01
N GLY A 165 0.46 2.43 0.77
CA GLY A 165 1.23 1.74 1.81
C GLY A 165 2.53 1.11 1.28
N ASN A 166 2.55 0.67 0.02
CA ASN A 166 3.76 0.13 -0.61
C ASN A 166 4.82 1.18 -0.95
N LEU A 167 4.46 2.47 -0.96
CA LEU A 167 5.41 3.55 -1.25
C LEU A 167 6.13 4.04 0.00
N ALA A 168 5.42 4.14 1.13
CA ALA A 168 5.97 4.59 2.40
C ALA A 168 5.24 3.90 3.55
N ILE A 169 6.00 3.34 4.50
CA ILE A 169 5.41 2.62 5.63
C ILE A 169 4.52 3.50 6.52
N ASP A 170 4.82 4.79 6.60
CA ASP A 170 3.97 5.78 7.28
C ASP A 170 2.53 5.80 6.72
N ARG A 171 2.33 5.51 5.43
CA ARG A 171 1.00 5.42 4.83
C ARG A 171 0.27 4.15 5.23
N PHE A 172 0.97 3.04 5.38
CA PHE A 172 0.40 1.85 5.98
C PHE A 172 -0.07 2.15 7.41
N TYR A 173 0.74 2.85 8.22
CA TYR A 173 0.35 3.21 9.59
C TYR A 173 -0.79 4.24 9.63
N ASP A 174 -0.82 5.23 8.74
CA ASP A 174 -1.94 6.16 8.62
C ASP A 174 -3.22 5.43 8.20
N TRP A 175 -3.15 4.53 7.21
CA TRP A 175 -4.26 3.65 6.83
C TRP A 175 -4.74 2.82 8.03
N LEU A 176 -3.81 2.14 8.72
CA LEU A 176 -4.13 1.28 9.87
C LEU A 176 -4.84 2.06 10.98
N THR A 177 -4.42 3.31 11.24
CA THR A 177 -4.97 4.14 12.31
C THR A 177 -6.21 4.95 11.91
N THR A 178 -6.60 4.92 10.64
CA THR A 178 -7.77 5.64 10.12
C THR A 178 -8.78 4.67 9.50
N THR A 179 -8.55 4.23 8.26
CA THR A 179 -9.43 3.35 7.51
C THR A 179 -9.47 1.93 8.10
N GLY A 180 -8.32 1.39 8.45
CA GLY A 180 -8.15 0.07 9.08
C GLY A 180 -8.22 0.08 10.61
N SER A 181 -8.81 1.12 11.22
CA SER A 181 -8.77 1.38 12.68
C SER A 181 -9.39 0.29 13.56
N ASP A 182 -10.10 -0.68 12.97
CA ASP A 182 -10.60 -1.86 13.67
C ASP A 182 -9.67 -3.07 13.55
N GLY A 183 -8.65 -3.05 12.71
CA GLY A 183 -7.68 -4.14 12.55
C GLY A 183 -6.62 -4.17 13.66
N LEU A 184 -6.07 -5.36 13.91
CA LEU A 184 -4.88 -5.58 14.73
C LEU A 184 -3.78 -6.17 13.85
N ALA A 185 -2.60 -5.58 13.91
CA ALA A 185 -1.51 -5.87 12.99
C ALA A 185 -0.34 -6.60 13.65
N THR A 186 0.36 -7.42 12.89
CA THR A 186 1.58 -8.13 13.33
C THR A 186 2.68 -8.00 12.30
N PHE A 187 3.92 -7.78 12.75
CA PHE A 187 5.09 -7.84 11.88
C PHE A 187 5.38 -9.30 11.50
N ASN A 188 5.41 -9.61 10.20
CA ASN A 188 5.63 -10.98 9.72
C ASN A 188 7.11 -11.22 9.39
N HIS A 189 7.58 -12.46 9.58
CA HIS A 189 8.90 -12.98 9.18
C HIS A 189 10.02 -11.92 9.04
N PRO A 190 10.35 -11.20 10.13
CA PRO A 190 11.17 -10.00 10.05
C PRO A 190 12.54 -10.27 9.41
N GLY A 191 12.94 -9.39 8.50
CA GLY A 191 14.23 -9.44 7.83
C GLY A 191 14.34 -10.41 6.63
N GLU A 192 13.27 -11.15 6.29
CA GLU A 192 13.25 -12.02 5.09
C GLU A 192 13.04 -11.26 3.78
N LYS A 193 12.16 -10.27 3.77
CA LYS A 193 11.82 -9.53 2.55
C LYS A 193 12.78 -8.36 2.36
N THR A 194 13.46 -8.34 1.22
CA THR A 194 14.47 -7.34 0.89
C THR A 194 14.68 -7.19 -0.62
N LEU A 195 14.86 -5.95 -1.07
CA LEU A 195 15.29 -5.64 -2.44
C LEU A 195 16.73 -6.12 -2.74
N CYS A 196 17.54 -6.34 -1.71
CA CYS A 196 18.95 -6.72 -1.88
C CYS A 196 19.18 -8.19 -2.21
N GLY A 197 18.18 -9.07 -2.07
CA GLY A 197 18.30 -10.45 -2.54
C GLY A 197 18.55 -10.50 -4.05
N PRO A 198 17.63 -9.96 -4.87
CA PRO A 198 17.83 -9.83 -6.32
C PRO A 198 19.02 -8.94 -6.71
N LEU A 199 19.32 -7.90 -5.93
CA LEU A 199 20.30 -6.85 -6.28
C LEU A 199 21.71 -7.05 -5.69
N LYS A 200 21.90 -8.06 -4.84
CA LYS A 200 23.17 -8.39 -4.14
C LYS A 200 23.81 -7.18 -3.44
N CYS A 201 23.03 -6.42 -2.68
CA CYS A 201 23.49 -5.28 -1.90
C CYS A 201 23.51 -5.52 -0.38
N ASP A 202 24.09 -4.59 0.36
CA ASP A 202 23.95 -4.52 1.82
C ASP A 202 22.49 -4.12 2.16
N VAL A 203 21.75 -5.03 2.78
CA VAL A 203 20.33 -4.83 3.16
C VAL A 203 20.15 -3.59 4.03
N HIS A 204 21.13 -3.25 4.87
CA HIS A 204 21.06 -2.11 5.79
C HIS A 204 21.26 -0.76 5.09
N SER A 205 21.63 -0.77 3.80
CA SER A 205 21.68 0.45 2.98
C SER A 205 20.32 0.88 2.44
N ASP A 206 19.31 -0.02 2.45
CA ASP A 206 17.93 0.34 2.10
C ASP A 206 17.21 0.95 3.30
N LEU A 207 16.87 2.23 3.19
CA LEU A 207 16.12 2.96 4.22
C LEU A 207 14.74 2.38 4.51
N GLY A 208 14.18 1.57 3.61
CA GLY A 208 12.89 0.90 3.81
C GLY A 208 12.97 -0.42 4.60
N PHE A 209 14.16 -1.02 4.70
CA PHE A 209 14.34 -2.35 5.27
C PHE A 209 13.86 -2.45 6.73
N GLY A 210 13.16 -3.55 7.05
CA GLY A 210 12.62 -3.79 8.39
C GLY A 210 11.67 -2.70 8.86
N TRP A 211 10.75 -2.25 8.00
CA TRP A 211 9.80 -1.15 8.27
C TRP A 211 10.49 0.15 8.73
N GLU A 212 11.48 0.59 7.95
CA GLU A 212 12.38 1.71 8.33
C GLU A 212 13.09 1.46 9.66
N ASP A 213 13.72 0.28 9.80
CA ASP A 213 14.47 -0.10 11.00
C ASP A 213 13.62 -0.10 12.30
N PHE A 214 12.40 -0.65 12.19
CA PHE A 214 11.38 -0.70 13.24
C PHE A 214 11.09 0.67 13.84
N LYS A 215 11.14 1.73 13.03
CA LYS A 215 10.82 3.09 13.46
C LYS A 215 9.51 3.11 14.23
N TYR A 216 9.58 3.53 15.49
CA TYR A 216 8.42 3.52 16.37
C TYR A 216 7.37 4.56 15.96
N VAL A 217 6.12 4.12 15.82
CA VAL A 217 4.99 4.99 15.47
C VAL A 217 3.95 4.97 16.60
N PRO A 218 3.96 5.97 17.52
CA PRO A 218 3.12 5.96 18.71
C PRO A 218 1.61 5.82 18.43
N LYS A 219 1.12 6.35 17.30
CA LYS A 219 -0.31 6.26 16.93
C LYS A 219 -0.75 4.84 16.56
N ALA A 220 0.17 4.03 16.05
CA ALA A 220 -0.11 2.66 15.59
C ALA A 220 0.23 1.61 16.66
N ASP A 221 0.92 1.99 17.73
CA ASP A 221 1.41 1.08 18.78
C ASP A 221 0.31 0.19 19.37
N ASP A 222 -0.88 0.74 19.64
CA ASP A 222 -1.99 -0.05 20.19
C ASP A 222 -2.50 -1.12 19.21
N GLN A 223 -2.47 -0.84 17.90
CA GLN A 223 -2.92 -1.76 16.84
C GLN A 223 -1.83 -2.73 16.40
N MET A 224 -0.55 -2.36 16.44
CA MET A 224 0.58 -3.28 16.22
C MET A 224 0.71 -4.21 17.44
N ALA A 225 -0.06 -5.30 17.42
CA ALA A 225 -0.25 -6.18 18.55
C ALA A 225 0.89 -7.19 18.72
N GLY A 226 1.58 -7.58 17.63
CA GLY A 226 2.53 -8.68 17.67
C GLY A 226 3.65 -8.63 16.64
N ILE A 227 4.58 -9.56 16.80
CA ILE A 227 5.66 -9.85 15.85
C ILE A 227 5.86 -11.36 15.79
N GLU A 228 6.04 -11.89 14.60
CA GLU A 228 6.39 -13.29 14.39
C GLU A 228 7.77 -13.57 14.95
N VAL A 229 7.80 -14.32 16.05
CA VAL A 229 9.03 -14.87 16.62
C VAL A 229 9.30 -16.27 16.07
N PHE A 230 8.24 -16.94 15.60
CA PHE A 230 8.32 -18.12 14.76
C PHE A 230 7.47 -17.92 13.51
N ASN A 231 8.00 -18.37 12.38
CA ASN A 231 7.28 -18.51 11.11
C ASN A 231 7.64 -19.89 10.52
N GLY A 232 6.62 -20.71 10.31
CA GLY A 232 6.76 -22.15 10.09
C GLY A 232 7.41 -22.83 11.30
N ASN A 233 8.63 -23.36 11.10
CA ASN A 233 9.46 -23.96 12.15
C ASN A 233 10.77 -23.19 12.42
N ARG A 234 10.89 -21.98 11.86
CA ARG A 234 12.09 -21.14 11.92
C ARG A 234 11.96 -20.11 13.04
N ASP A 235 13.07 -19.81 13.71
CA ASP A 235 13.14 -18.82 14.78
C ASP A 235 13.62 -17.47 14.26
N PHE A 236 12.83 -16.44 14.52
CA PHE A 236 13.14 -15.03 14.22
C PHE A 236 13.40 -14.23 15.49
N GLY A 237 13.01 -14.79 16.65
CA GLY A 237 13.16 -14.13 17.95
C GLY A 237 14.61 -13.99 18.38
N THR A 238 15.51 -14.91 17.97
CA THR A 238 16.94 -14.90 18.38
C THR A 238 17.96 -15.31 17.33
N SER A 239 17.53 -15.82 16.17
CA SER A 239 18.47 -16.27 15.14
C SER A 239 19.30 -15.11 14.59
N LEU A 240 20.58 -15.34 14.32
CA LEU A 240 21.44 -14.41 13.55
C LEU A 240 21.23 -14.55 12.03
N ASP A 241 20.43 -15.54 11.60
CA ASP A 241 19.94 -15.64 10.24
C ASP A 241 18.89 -14.54 9.97
N HIS A 242 18.36 -14.48 8.75
CA HIS A 242 17.30 -13.51 8.38
C HIS A 242 17.68 -12.04 8.65
N ASN A 243 18.97 -11.71 8.53
CA ASN A 243 19.52 -10.36 8.70
C ASN A 243 19.25 -9.73 10.09
N ALA A 244 19.06 -10.56 11.11
CA ALA A 244 18.70 -10.10 12.44
C ALA A 244 19.84 -9.35 13.15
N PRO A 245 19.52 -8.37 14.02
CA PRO A 245 20.47 -7.76 14.94
C PRO A 245 20.90 -8.78 16.01
N ALA A 246 21.95 -8.46 16.77
CA ALA A 246 22.58 -9.39 17.73
C ALA A 246 21.64 -9.87 18.84
N GLU A 247 20.65 -9.06 19.20
CA GLU A 247 19.61 -9.32 20.19
C GLU A 247 18.38 -10.07 19.64
N GLY A 248 18.32 -10.30 18.33
CA GLY A 248 17.18 -10.86 17.61
C GLY A 248 16.03 -9.87 17.38
N TRP A 249 15.16 -10.15 16.42
CA TRP A 249 14.12 -9.20 15.99
C TRP A 249 13.08 -8.88 17.07
N TYR A 250 12.78 -9.82 17.96
CA TYR A 250 11.80 -9.59 19.02
C TYR A 250 12.29 -8.56 20.04
N SER A 251 13.49 -8.77 20.59
CA SER A 251 14.11 -7.81 21.51
C SER A 251 14.34 -6.46 20.84
N TYR A 252 14.73 -6.47 19.57
CA TYR A 252 14.97 -5.27 18.79
C TYR A 252 13.73 -4.39 18.66
N ALA A 253 12.58 -4.96 18.27
CA ALA A 253 11.33 -4.24 18.17
C ALA A 253 10.92 -3.62 19.52
N LEU A 254 11.09 -4.37 20.62
CA LEU A 254 10.79 -3.89 21.98
C LEU A 254 11.73 -2.75 22.40
N ASP A 255 13.02 -2.81 22.06
CA ASP A 255 13.99 -1.75 22.36
C ASP A 255 13.76 -0.47 21.53
N LYS A 256 13.20 -0.61 20.32
CA LYS A 256 12.74 0.53 19.50
C LYS A 256 11.53 1.24 20.10
N GLY A 257 10.81 0.60 21.02
CA GLY A 257 9.69 1.16 21.77
C GLY A 257 8.33 0.57 21.42
N TRP A 258 8.27 -0.40 20.49
CA TRP A 258 7.03 -1.09 20.19
C TRP A 258 6.57 -1.95 21.36
N HIS A 259 5.26 -2.02 21.57
CA HIS A 259 4.66 -2.93 22.53
C HIS A 259 4.08 -4.14 21.80
N VAL A 260 4.93 -5.01 21.25
CA VAL A 260 4.47 -6.18 20.50
C VAL A 260 4.54 -7.45 21.34
N GLY A 261 3.58 -8.36 21.15
CA GLY A 261 3.59 -9.72 21.71
C GLY A 261 4.25 -10.75 20.78
N ALA A 262 4.56 -11.92 21.34
CA ALA A 262 5.18 -13.02 20.60
C ALA A 262 4.15 -13.83 19.80
N ILE A 263 4.24 -13.78 18.47
CA ILE A 263 3.39 -14.56 17.55
C ILE A 263 4.14 -15.80 17.06
N GLY A 264 3.49 -16.96 17.14
CA GLY A 264 3.85 -18.15 16.39
C GLY A 264 2.93 -18.26 15.19
N ALA A 265 3.49 -18.13 13.99
CA ALA A 265 2.79 -18.19 12.72
C ALA A 265 3.25 -19.41 11.91
N GLU A 266 2.37 -19.93 11.05
CA GLU A 266 2.74 -21.03 10.14
C GLU A 266 3.27 -20.51 8.82
N ASP A 267 2.61 -19.51 8.23
CA ASP A 267 2.88 -18.99 6.87
C ASP A 267 2.90 -20.13 5.85
N ASN A 268 1.75 -20.80 5.77
CA ASN A 268 1.63 -22.14 5.23
C ASN A 268 0.52 -22.20 4.17
N GLY A 269 0.63 -23.19 3.27
CA GLY A 269 -0.30 -23.37 2.16
C GLY A 269 0.26 -23.03 0.79
N HIS A 270 1.56 -22.76 0.70
CA HIS A 270 2.29 -22.45 -0.53
C HIS A 270 2.56 -23.71 -1.36
N GLU A 271 2.68 -24.86 -0.71
CA GLU A 271 2.97 -26.15 -1.35
C GLU A 271 1.81 -27.13 -1.23
N ARG A 272 1.70 -28.05 -2.20
CA ARG A 272 0.68 -29.12 -2.19
C ARG A 272 0.73 -30.01 -0.94
N VAL A 273 1.92 -30.17 -0.38
CA VAL A 273 2.22 -31.07 0.75
C VAL A 273 2.06 -30.39 2.10
N ASP A 274 1.75 -29.09 2.11
CA ASP A 274 1.59 -28.32 3.33
C ASP A 274 0.43 -28.84 4.16
N ASP A 275 0.68 -28.88 5.47
CA ASP A 275 -0.27 -29.37 6.45
C ASP A 275 -0.74 -28.22 7.35
N TRP A 276 -1.69 -27.43 6.84
CA TRP A 276 -2.34 -26.34 7.58
C TRP A 276 -2.78 -26.79 8.98
N GLY A 277 -2.30 -26.12 10.02
CA GLY A 277 -2.59 -26.45 11.41
C GLY A 277 -1.68 -27.54 12.00
N GLY A 278 -0.72 -28.06 11.23
CA GLY A 278 0.11 -29.21 11.56
C GLY A 278 0.96 -29.03 12.82
N PRO A 279 1.24 -30.11 13.58
CA PRO A 279 1.99 -30.02 14.83
C PRO A 279 3.48 -29.68 14.65
N GLN A 280 4.01 -29.76 13.43
CA GLN A 280 5.39 -29.41 13.10
C GLN A 280 5.64 -27.90 12.99
N TYR A 281 4.58 -27.09 12.91
CA TYR A 281 4.65 -25.65 12.78
C TYR A 281 4.23 -24.96 14.08
N ALA A 282 4.76 -23.76 14.27
CA ALA A 282 4.46 -22.94 15.43
C ALA A 282 2.97 -22.60 15.54
N LYS A 283 2.53 -22.31 16.76
CA LYS A 283 1.17 -21.86 17.09
C LYS A 283 1.24 -20.67 18.03
N THR A 284 0.14 -19.93 18.05
CA THR A 284 -0.11 -18.91 19.06
C THR A 284 -1.13 -19.44 20.06
N VAL A 285 -0.84 -19.31 21.36
CA VAL A 285 -1.81 -19.57 22.43
C VAL A 285 -2.34 -18.25 22.96
N MET A 286 -3.65 -18.02 22.86
CA MET A 286 -4.34 -16.83 23.36
C MET A 286 -5.04 -17.10 24.69
N LEU A 287 -4.92 -16.17 25.63
CA LEU A 287 -5.58 -16.20 26.93
C LEU A 287 -6.87 -15.37 26.88
N ALA A 288 -7.99 -16.03 26.56
CA ALA A 288 -9.26 -15.37 26.29
C ALA A 288 -10.36 -15.81 27.27
N LYS A 289 -11.40 -14.98 27.44
CA LYS A 289 -12.56 -15.32 28.30
C LYS A 289 -13.42 -16.44 27.71
N SER A 290 -13.55 -16.45 26.40
CA SER A 290 -14.27 -17.47 25.63
C SER A 290 -13.65 -17.62 24.25
N ASN A 291 -13.91 -18.74 23.58
CA ASN A 291 -13.52 -18.91 22.19
C ASN A 291 -14.54 -18.24 21.25
N THR A 292 -14.44 -16.92 21.13
CA THR A 292 -15.22 -16.13 20.19
C THR A 292 -14.32 -15.11 19.52
N ALA A 293 -14.64 -14.71 18.28
CA ALA A 293 -13.84 -13.72 17.54
C ALA A 293 -13.64 -12.42 18.33
N LYS A 294 -14.65 -11.99 19.10
CA LYS A 294 -14.56 -10.81 19.96
C LYS A 294 -13.53 -10.99 21.08
N ASP A 295 -13.58 -12.10 21.80
CA ASP A 295 -12.70 -12.33 22.95
C ASP A 295 -11.27 -12.69 22.50
N LEU A 296 -11.10 -13.36 21.36
CA LEU A 296 -9.80 -13.57 20.72
C LEU A 296 -9.18 -12.25 20.26
N LYS A 297 -9.96 -11.38 19.59
CA LYS A 297 -9.51 -10.02 19.23
C LYS A 297 -9.10 -9.22 20.45
N GLN A 298 -9.85 -9.31 21.56
CA GLN A 298 -9.48 -8.65 22.81
C GLN A 298 -8.19 -9.23 23.41
N ALA A 299 -8.01 -10.55 23.41
CA ALA A 299 -6.79 -11.18 23.88
C ALA A 299 -5.57 -10.75 23.05
N MET A 300 -5.73 -10.64 21.72
CA MET A 300 -4.71 -10.10 20.83
C MET A 300 -4.41 -8.63 21.11
N ALA A 301 -5.42 -7.77 21.24
CA ALA A 301 -5.22 -6.34 21.57
C ALA A 301 -4.48 -6.17 22.91
N ASP A 302 -4.79 -6.99 23.91
CA ASP A 302 -4.17 -6.96 25.23
C ASP A 302 -2.79 -7.64 25.26
N ARG A 303 -2.28 -8.15 24.13
CA ARG A 303 -1.07 -9.01 24.04
C ARG A 303 -1.08 -10.20 25.01
N ARG A 304 -2.27 -10.71 25.33
CA ARG A 304 -2.47 -11.87 26.20
C ARG A 304 -2.33 -13.16 25.41
N PHE A 305 -1.16 -13.34 24.82
CA PHE A 305 -0.84 -14.52 24.04
C PHE A 305 0.65 -14.83 24.06
N TYR A 306 1.03 -16.02 23.66
CA TYR A 306 2.43 -16.44 23.55
C TYR A 306 2.62 -17.42 22.39
N ALA A 307 3.84 -17.52 21.91
CA ALA A 307 4.22 -18.37 20.79
C ALA A 307 4.79 -19.70 21.29
N VAL A 308 4.41 -20.80 20.65
CA VAL A 308 4.97 -22.15 20.90
C VAL A 308 5.34 -22.81 19.58
N LEU A 309 6.54 -23.38 19.50
CA LEU A 309 6.93 -24.31 18.44
C LEU A 309 6.66 -25.77 18.86
N ASP A 310 6.75 -26.06 20.16
CA ASP A 310 6.22 -27.28 20.74
C ASP A 310 4.78 -27.04 21.23
N ASN A 311 3.82 -27.50 20.44
CA ASN A 311 2.39 -27.23 20.65
C ASN A 311 1.82 -27.82 21.95
N ALA A 312 2.55 -28.72 22.63
CA ALA A 312 2.17 -29.23 23.94
C ALA A 312 2.41 -28.24 25.09
N LEU A 313 3.28 -27.23 24.90
CA LEU A 313 3.68 -26.32 25.97
C LEU A 313 2.57 -25.35 26.35
N ARG A 314 2.42 -25.11 27.66
CA ARG A 314 1.58 -24.05 28.23
C ARG A 314 2.38 -23.21 29.20
N LEU A 315 2.26 -21.89 29.10
CA LEU A 315 3.13 -20.94 29.78
C LEU A 315 2.32 -20.08 30.75
N ASP A 316 2.69 -20.14 32.03
CA ASP A 316 2.24 -19.21 33.05
C ASP A 316 3.43 -18.32 33.41
N PHE A 317 3.38 -17.02 33.12
CA PHE A 317 4.45 -16.06 33.45
C PHE A 317 3.85 -14.79 34.04
N THR A 318 4.34 -14.41 35.23
CA THR A 318 3.88 -13.22 35.94
C THR A 318 5.01 -12.42 36.56
N ILE A 319 4.77 -11.10 36.73
CA ILE A 319 5.58 -10.21 37.54
C ILE A 319 4.68 -9.53 38.58
N ASP A 320 4.97 -9.74 39.86
CA ASP A 320 4.14 -9.28 40.98
C ASP A 320 2.65 -9.70 40.84
N GLY A 321 2.41 -10.85 40.20
CA GLY A 321 1.08 -11.40 39.93
C GLY A 321 0.36 -10.82 38.71
N HIS A 322 0.98 -9.88 37.99
CA HIS A 322 0.49 -9.38 36.70
C HIS A 322 0.91 -10.29 35.55
N GLY A 323 0.00 -10.56 34.62
CA GLY A 323 0.24 -11.48 33.50
C GLY A 323 0.85 -10.81 32.28
N ILE A 324 1.22 -11.63 31.30
CA ILE A 324 1.73 -11.21 29.99
C ILE A 324 0.79 -10.19 29.31
N GLY A 325 1.39 -9.22 28.62
CA GLY A 325 0.67 -8.13 27.97
C GLY A 325 0.43 -6.91 28.87
N GLU A 326 0.57 -7.05 30.20
CA GLU A 326 0.33 -5.96 31.13
C GLU A 326 1.50 -4.96 31.23
N ARG A 327 1.15 -3.70 31.49
CA ARG A 327 2.09 -2.61 31.81
C ARG A 327 1.95 -2.24 33.29
N ILE A 328 3.01 -2.37 34.06
CA ILE A 328 3.01 -2.18 35.52
C ILE A 328 3.95 -1.05 35.95
N ARG A 329 3.67 -0.46 37.11
CA ARG A 329 4.55 0.53 37.76
C ARG A 329 5.04 -0.01 39.09
N SER A 330 6.35 -0.02 39.28
CA SER A 330 6.98 -0.51 40.51
C SER A 330 8.29 0.23 40.77
N ASN A 331 8.47 0.75 41.99
CA ASN A 331 9.72 1.41 42.39
C ASN A 331 10.57 0.50 43.30
N GLY A 332 10.25 -0.79 43.36
CA GLY A 332 10.76 -1.72 44.36
C GLY A 332 11.33 -3.01 43.76
N LYS A 333 11.25 -4.09 44.54
CA LYS A 333 11.59 -5.42 44.04
C LYS A 333 10.41 -6.01 43.27
N LEU A 334 10.71 -6.58 42.12
CA LEU A 334 9.80 -7.38 41.31
C LEU A 334 9.91 -8.84 41.74
N THR A 335 8.78 -9.53 41.89
CA THR A 335 8.71 -10.97 42.07
C THR A 335 8.33 -11.62 40.75
N ILE A 336 9.24 -12.41 40.19
CA ILE A 336 9.05 -13.09 38.93
C ILE A 336 8.71 -14.54 39.22
N ASP A 337 7.64 -15.03 38.60
CA ASP A 337 7.19 -16.41 38.68
C ASP A 337 6.83 -16.90 37.27
N ALA A 338 7.44 -18.01 36.86
CA ALA A 338 7.13 -18.70 35.62
C ALA A 338 7.02 -20.20 35.84
N ASP A 339 5.98 -20.81 35.26
CA ASP A 339 5.71 -22.26 35.23
C ASP A 339 5.43 -22.67 33.78
N VAL A 340 6.11 -23.70 33.28
CA VAL A 340 5.94 -24.23 31.93
C VAL A 340 5.45 -25.66 32.00
N ARG A 341 4.21 -25.88 31.56
CA ARG A 341 3.54 -27.19 31.55
C ARG A 341 3.67 -27.86 30.19
N GLY A 342 3.53 -29.18 30.15
CA GLY A 342 3.40 -29.96 28.91
C GLY A 342 4.70 -30.53 28.34
N SER A 343 5.85 -30.37 29.03
CA SER A 343 7.11 -30.98 28.59
C SER A 343 7.41 -32.27 29.35
N SER A 344 7.94 -33.27 28.63
CA SER A 344 8.45 -34.53 29.19
C SER A 344 9.98 -34.55 29.30
N THR A 345 10.66 -33.51 28.81
CA THR A 345 12.12 -33.37 28.81
C THR A 345 12.53 -32.08 29.54
N PRO A 346 13.76 -32.01 30.07
CA PRO A 346 14.23 -30.79 30.73
C PRO A 346 14.22 -29.58 29.78
N LEU A 347 13.72 -28.45 30.28
CA LEU A 347 13.75 -27.17 29.59
C LEU A 347 14.81 -26.25 30.22
N GLN A 348 15.17 -25.20 29.48
CA GLN A 348 15.90 -24.06 30.01
C GLN A 348 15.00 -22.82 29.88
N LEU A 349 14.64 -22.24 31.02
CA LEU A 349 13.85 -21.01 31.09
C LEU A 349 14.80 -19.83 31.23
N GLU A 350 14.62 -18.83 30.36
CA GLU A 350 15.39 -17.59 30.36
C GLU A 350 14.43 -16.41 30.48
N LEU A 351 14.67 -15.58 31.49
CA LEU A 351 14.03 -14.28 31.60
C LEU A 351 14.88 -13.27 30.84
N VAL A 352 14.33 -12.74 29.75
CA VAL A 352 15.01 -11.83 28.83
C VAL A 352 14.49 -10.41 29.02
N SER A 353 15.38 -9.42 28.93
CA SER A 353 15.07 -7.99 29.02
C SER A 353 15.90 -7.18 28.01
N ASN A 354 15.87 -5.85 28.11
CA ASN A 354 16.46 -4.88 27.18
C ASN A 354 17.82 -5.30 26.59
N GLY A 355 17.98 -5.12 25.28
CA GLY A 355 19.14 -5.55 24.50
C GLY A 355 19.26 -7.06 24.36
N GLY A 356 18.14 -7.80 24.49
CA GLY A 356 18.11 -9.27 24.45
C GLY A 356 18.86 -9.96 25.59
N LYS A 357 19.07 -9.27 26.71
CA LYS A 357 19.89 -9.77 27.83
C LYS A 357 19.11 -10.76 28.69
N VAL A 358 19.70 -11.93 28.93
CA VAL A 358 19.22 -12.88 29.93
C VAL A 358 19.55 -12.36 31.33
N VAL A 359 18.54 -11.96 32.09
CA VAL A 359 18.67 -11.38 33.45
C VAL A 359 18.45 -12.40 34.56
N ALA A 360 17.81 -13.52 34.25
CA ALA A 360 17.72 -14.70 35.12
C ALA A 360 17.49 -15.95 34.26
N SER A 361 17.87 -17.11 34.78
CA SER A 361 17.65 -18.39 34.10
C SER A 361 17.46 -19.53 35.09
N ALA A 362 16.75 -20.57 34.67
CA ALA A 362 16.58 -21.81 35.43
C ALA A 362 16.53 -23.02 34.49
N THR A 363 16.96 -24.18 34.98
CA THR A 363 16.76 -25.47 34.32
C THR A 363 15.58 -26.18 34.98
N GLY A 364 14.70 -26.78 34.18
CA GLY A 364 13.46 -27.41 34.65
C GLY A 364 12.23 -26.70 34.08
N ASP A 365 11.09 -26.83 34.75
CA ASP A 365 9.80 -26.26 34.34
C ASP A 365 9.45 -24.94 35.05
N ARG A 366 10.28 -24.50 36.02
CA ARG A 366 9.99 -23.34 36.87
C ARG A 366 11.13 -22.35 36.98
N LEU A 367 10.78 -21.07 36.99
CA LEU A 367 11.68 -19.96 37.29
C LEU A 367 11.01 -19.02 38.29
N GLY A 368 11.56 -18.96 39.51
CA GLY A 368 11.16 -18.02 40.54
C GLY A 368 12.34 -17.15 40.95
N THR A 369 12.25 -15.83 40.80
CA THR A 369 13.34 -14.91 41.15
C THR A 369 12.84 -13.55 41.59
N LYS A 370 13.76 -12.72 42.10
CA LYS A 370 13.49 -11.32 42.45
C LYS A 370 14.47 -10.40 41.75
N LEU A 371 13.95 -9.38 41.08
CA LEU A 371 14.74 -8.34 40.43
C LEU A 371 14.45 -6.97 41.05
N THR A 372 15.30 -6.00 40.78
CA THR A 372 15.01 -4.60 41.12
C THR A 372 14.35 -3.96 39.91
N ALA A 373 13.21 -3.29 40.11
CA ALA A 373 12.54 -2.59 39.03
C ALA A 373 13.44 -1.50 38.44
N THR A 374 13.47 -1.45 37.12
CA THR A 374 14.16 -0.44 36.33
C THR A 374 13.13 0.30 35.48
N ASP A 375 13.49 1.48 35.00
CA ASP A 375 12.62 2.28 34.14
C ASP A 375 12.69 1.78 32.69
N ASP A 376 11.60 1.96 31.94
CA ASP A 376 11.47 1.61 30.52
C ASP A 376 11.95 0.18 30.19
N SER A 377 11.62 -0.75 31.09
CA SER A 377 12.09 -2.14 30.99
C SER A 377 10.94 -3.06 30.59
N TRP A 378 11.25 -4.02 29.73
CA TRP A 378 10.35 -5.09 29.36
C TRP A 378 10.97 -6.44 29.75
N TYR A 379 10.13 -7.43 30.04
CA TYR A 379 10.56 -8.77 30.38
C TYR A 379 9.70 -9.79 29.66
N PHE A 380 10.31 -10.76 28.99
CA PHE A 380 9.60 -11.92 28.46
C PHE A 380 10.31 -13.21 28.85
N LEU A 381 9.56 -14.31 28.86
CA LEU A 381 10.08 -15.66 29.07
C LEU A 381 10.45 -16.28 27.72
N ARG A 382 11.70 -16.72 27.58
CA ARG A 382 12.15 -17.57 26.48
C ARG A 382 12.38 -18.98 27.02
N VAL A 383 11.81 -19.97 26.35
CA VAL A 383 11.96 -21.37 26.73
C VAL A 383 12.78 -22.06 25.66
N LEU A 384 13.89 -22.67 26.06
CA LEU A 384 14.77 -23.43 25.18
C LEU A 384 14.65 -24.94 25.46
N ARG A 385 14.81 -25.73 24.40
CA ARG A 385 15.09 -27.16 24.46
C ARG A 385 16.33 -27.43 23.63
N ASP A 386 17.30 -28.13 24.23
CA ASP A 386 18.58 -28.45 23.57
C ASP A 386 19.27 -27.21 22.96
N GLY A 387 19.19 -26.07 23.66
CA GLY A 387 19.76 -24.79 23.23
C GLY A 387 18.97 -24.05 22.15
N LYS A 388 17.82 -24.56 21.70
CA LYS A 388 16.97 -23.93 20.68
C LYS A 388 15.66 -23.40 21.28
N PRO A 389 15.19 -22.21 20.89
CA PRO A 389 13.88 -21.71 21.31
C PRO A 389 12.74 -22.64 20.89
N VAL A 390 11.84 -22.90 21.83
CA VAL A 390 10.61 -23.68 21.61
C VAL A 390 9.35 -22.96 22.10
N ALA A 391 9.50 -21.87 22.87
CA ALA A 391 8.41 -20.96 23.20
C ALA A 391 8.91 -19.57 23.60
N TYR A 392 8.06 -18.56 23.38
CA TYR A 392 8.27 -17.18 23.81
C TYR A 392 6.97 -16.62 24.39
N SER A 393 7.04 -15.97 25.55
CA SER A 393 5.90 -15.22 26.07
C SER A 393 5.78 -13.83 25.42
N SER A 394 4.57 -13.26 25.43
CA SER A 394 4.45 -11.80 25.34
C SER A 394 5.10 -11.12 26.56
N PRO A 395 5.53 -9.85 26.45
CA PRO A 395 6.27 -9.19 27.52
C PRO A 395 5.36 -8.68 28.62
N ILE A 396 5.98 -8.37 29.77
CA ILE A 396 5.42 -7.49 30.81
C ILE A 396 6.30 -6.25 30.86
N TRP A 397 5.70 -5.07 30.72
CA TRP A 397 6.42 -3.79 30.73
C TRP A 397 6.40 -3.18 32.13
N VAL A 398 7.54 -2.70 32.59
CA VAL A 398 7.75 -2.13 33.92
C VAL A 398 8.22 -0.70 33.79
N ASN A 399 7.50 0.22 34.45
CA ASN A 399 7.79 1.65 34.47
C ASN A 399 7.98 2.23 33.07
N ASP A 400 7.13 1.81 32.13
CA ASP A 400 7.07 2.38 30.79
C ASP A 400 6.69 3.87 30.89
N ARG A 401 7.67 4.74 30.63
CA ARG A 401 7.54 6.20 30.63
C ARG A 401 7.65 6.78 29.22
N LYS A 402 8.04 5.97 28.23
CA LYS A 402 8.24 6.43 26.86
C LYS A 402 6.92 6.44 26.10
N GLN A 403 6.27 7.60 26.10
CA GLN A 403 5.60 8.05 24.88
C GLN A 403 6.26 9.35 24.42
N PRO A 404 7.22 9.30 23.48
CA PRO A 404 7.45 10.46 22.65
C PRO A 404 6.12 10.80 21.96
N ALA A 405 5.81 12.10 21.88
CA ALA A 405 4.68 12.55 21.09
C ALA A 405 4.82 11.99 19.67
N ALA A 406 3.70 11.48 19.12
CA ALA A 406 3.63 11.14 17.71
C ALA A 406 4.22 12.29 16.87
N PRO A 407 4.95 12.00 15.78
CA PRO A 407 5.26 13.01 14.78
C PRO A 407 3.98 13.78 14.46
N VAL A 408 4.03 15.09 14.66
CA VAL A 408 2.93 15.96 14.25
C VAL A 408 2.87 15.81 12.74
N ALA A 409 1.78 15.22 12.22
CA ALA A 409 1.52 15.17 10.79
C ALA A 409 1.80 16.58 10.24
N PRO A 410 2.64 16.70 9.19
CA PRO A 410 3.04 18.00 8.68
C PRO A 410 1.81 18.85 8.42
N LYS A 411 1.88 20.14 8.81
CA LYS A 411 0.82 21.08 8.47
C LYS A 411 0.68 21.04 6.96
N GLY A 412 -0.42 20.49 6.47
CA GLY A 412 -0.70 20.41 5.04
C GLY A 412 -0.47 21.79 4.42
N ASP A 413 0.62 21.91 3.67
CA ASP A 413 0.96 23.14 2.98
C ASP A 413 -0.19 23.48 2.04
N SER A 414 -0.51 24.77 1.94
CA SER A 414 -1.66 25.18 1.16
C SER A 414 -1.44 24.82 -0.32
N LEU A 415 -2.36 24.04 -0.89
CA LEU A 415 -2.47 23.87 -2.34
C LEU A 415 -2.77 25.19 -3.07
N ARG A 416 -3.07 26.27 -2.33
CA ARG A 416 -3.26 27.62 -2.87
C ARG A 416 -1.94 28.37 -2.93
N THR A 417 -1.67 28.93 -4.09
CA THR A 417 -0.56 29.85 -4.34
C THR A 417 -1.12 31.23 -4.69
N LYS A 418 -0.25 32.22 -4.89
CA LYS A 418 -0.67 33.53 -5.39
C LYS A 418 -1.21 33.46 -6.83
N ASP A 419 -0.71 32.50 -7.61
CA ASP A 419 -0.92 32.42 -9.06
C ASP A 419 -2.00 31.39 -9.46
N GLY A 420 -2.54 30.66 -8.48
CA GLY A 420 -3.56 29.62 -8.70
C GLY A 420 -3.66 28.64 -7.54
N THR A 421 -4.49 27.61 -7.71
CA THR A 421 -4.62 26.47 -6.80
C THR A 421 -4.25 25.19 -7.56
N TRP A 422 -3.48 24.32 -6.91
CA TRP A 422 -3.25 22.96 -7.39
C TRP A 422 -4.56 22.18 -7.29
N LEU A 423 -5.06 21.72 -8.44
CA LEU A 423 -6.23 20.86 -8.55
C LEU A 423 -5.76 19.47 -8.94
N ALA A 424 -6.23 18.45 -8.23
CA ALA A 424 -5.95 17.05 -8.55
C ALA A 424 -6.97 16.52 -9.55
N GLY A 425 -6.56 15.69 -10.49
CA GLY A 425 -7.52 15.01 -11.34
C GLY A 425 -6.91 13.91 -12.17
N ASP A 426 -7.78 13.30 -12.96
CA ASP A 426 -7.43 12.24 -13.89
C ASP A 426 -7.84 12.65 -15.30
N LEU A 427 -6.91 12.56 -16.24
CA LEU A 427 -7.15 12.94 -17.63
C LEU A 427 -7.50 11.75 -18.51
N ASN A 428 -7.50 10.51 -17.98
CA ASN A 428 -7.80 9.31 -18.73
C ASN A 428 -8.64 8.34 -17.89
N VAL A 429 -9.97 8.39 -18.03
CA VAL A 429 -10.88 7.42 -17.40
C VAL A 429 -12.01 7.04 -18.35
N HIS A 430 -12.45 5.78 -18.24
CA HIS A 430 -13.48 5.21 -19.08
C HIS A 430 -14.71 4.77 -18.28
N THR A 431 -15.83 4.65 -18.97
CA THR A 431 -17.15 4.27 -18.44
C THR A 431 -17.82 3.23 -19.33
N CYS A 432 -19.06 2.86 -19.00
CA CYS A 432 -19.90 1.98 -19.82
C CYS A 432 -20.13 2.46 -21.27
N ASP A 433 -19.81 3.71 -21.62
CA ASP A 433 -19.95 4.21 -22.99
C ASP A 433 -18.72 3.88 -23.87
N ASP A 434 -17.69 3.25 -23.30
CA ASP A 434 -16.48 2.78 -23.97
C ASP A 434 -16.63 1.34 -24.50
N SER A 435 -16.08 1.05 -25.69
CA SER A 435 -16.20 -0.29 -26.29
C SER A 435 -15.35 -1.38 -25.63
N ALA A 436 -14.35 -1.01 -24.83
CA ALA A 436 -13.54 -1.94 -24.05
C ALA A 436 -14.20 -2.33 -22.71
N VAL A 437 -15.29 -1.66 -22.33
CA VAL A 437 -15.98 -1.85 -21.05
C VAL A 437 -17.28 -2.62 -21.25
N TYR A 438 -17.54 -3.61 -20.38
CA TYR A 438 -18.82 -4.30 -20.28
C TYR A 438 -19.62 -3.76 -19.09
N CYS A 439 -20.89 -3.44 -19.32
CA CYS A 439 -21.84 -3.07 -18.30
C CYS A 439 -23.15 -3.84 -18.43
N ALA A 440 -23.47 -4.65 -17.41
CA ALA A 440 -24.66 -5.49 -17.41
C ALA A 440 -26.00 -4.73 -17.58
N GLN A 441 -26.00 -3.41 -17.36
CA GLN A 441 -27.16 -2.54 -17.53
C GLN A 441 -27.42 -2.17 -18.99
N THR A 442 -26.37 -2.04 -19.80
CA THR A 442 -26.42 -1.52 -21.18
C THR A 442 -26.11 -2.59 -22.22
N ASP A 443 -25.28 -3.57 -21.87
CA ASP A 443 -24.79 -4.56 -22.81
C ASP A 443 -25.59 -5.88 -22.80
N PRO A 444 -25.64 -6.58 -23.95
CA PRO A 444 -26.23 -7.90 -24.00
C PRO A 444 -25.49 -8.86 -23.07
N ARG A 445 -26.24 -9.65 -22.29
CA ARG A 445 -25.67 -10.71 -21.42
C ARG A 445 -24.75 -11.71 -22.15
N SER A 446 -24.90 -11.86 -23.47
CA SER A 446 -24.01 -12.71 -24.28
C SER A 446 -22.59 -12.16 -24.41
N GLN A 447 -22.37 -10.90 -24.07
CA GLN A 447 -21.07 -10.23 -24.03
C GLN A 447 -20.53 -10.11 -22.59
N ALA A 448 -21.18 -10.76 -21.63
CA ALA A 448 -20.75 -10.71 -20.24
C ALA A 448 -19.32 -11.22 -20.09
N ASP A 449 -18.43 -10.31 -19.72
CA ASP A 449 -17.04 -10.58 -19.42
C ASP A 449 -16.72 -9.95 -18.06
N PRO A 450 -16.50 -10.77 -17.01
CA PRO A 450 -16.23 -10.24 -15.66
C PRO A 450 -14.94 -9.41 -15.60
N PHE A 451 -13.99 -9.60 -16.52
CA PHE A 451 -12.75 -8.83 -16.58
C PHE A 451 -12.93 -7.45 -17.19
N ARG A 452 -14.01 -7.23 -17.95
CA ARG A 452 -14.37 -5.95 -18.57
C ARG A 452 -15.43 -5.19 -17.78
N GLN A 453 -15.87 -5.72 -16.65
CA GLN A 453 -16.93 -5.10 -15.85
C GLN A 453 -16.51 -3.70 -15.39
N GLY A 454 -17.15 -2.68 -15.96
CA GLY A 454 -16.91 -1.28 -15.59
C GLY A 454 -18.06 -0.66 -14.81
N VAL A 455 -18.06 0.67 -14.79
CA VAL A 455 -19.00 1.51 -14.06
C VAL A 455 -19.60 2.59 -14.95
N ASP A 456 -20.78 3.07 -14.57
CA ASP A 456 -21.40 4.19 -15.25
C ASP A 456 -20.71 5.53 -14.92
N VAL A 457 -21.04 6.57 -15.67
CA VAL A 457 -20.51 7.93 -15.47
C VAL A 457 -20.65 8.42 -14.02
N ARG A 458 -21.80 8.16 -13.38
CA ARG A 458 -22.08 8.67 -12.03
C ARG A 458 -21.20 7.96 -11.01
N ASP A 459 -21.06 6.65 -11.13
CA ASP A 459 -20.22 5.85 -10.25
C ASP A 459 -18.73 6.18 -10.44
N ARG A 460 -18.28 6.48 -11.66
CA ARG A 460 -16.92 6.99 -11.91
C ARG A 460 -16.66 8.33 -11.20
N PHE A 461 -17.63 9.24 -11.20
CA PHE A 461 -17.52 10.48 -10.41
C PHE A 461 -17.59 10.24 -8.90
N ALA A 462 -18.36 9.25 -8.45
CA ALA A 462 -18.42 8.90 -7.02
C ALA A 462 -17.07 8.36 -6.54
N GLU A 463 -16.43 7.49 -7.33
CA GLU A 463 -15.06 7.02 -7.10
C GLU A 463 -14.07 8.19 -7.04
N ALA A 464 -14.05 9.04 -8.07
CA ALA A 464 -13.17 10.21 -8.12
C ALA A 464 -13.37 11.16 -6.93
N GLY A 465 -14.62 11.38 -6.51
CA GLY A 465 -14.95 12.20 -5.35
C GLY A 465 -14.52 11.56 -4.03
N GLY A 466 -14.67 10.24 -3.88
CA GLY A 466 -14.15 9.49 -2.73
C GLY A 466 -12.63 9.49 -2.63
N ARG A 467 -11.95 9.77 -3.76
CA ARG A 467 -10.50 9.90 -3.87
C ARG A 467 -10.00 11.35 -3.75
N ASP A 468 -10.88 12.28 -3.41
CA ASP A 468 -10.60 13.72 -3.29
C ASP A 468 -10.06 14.37 -4.59
N LEU A 469 -10.42 13.84 -5.77
CA LEU A 469 -10.09 14.47 -7.05
C LEU A 469 -10.96 15.72 -7.28
N ASP A 470 -10.38 16.75 -7.89
CA ASP A 470 -11.06 17.99 -8.28
C ASP A 470 -11.71 17.93 -9.65
N TYR A 471 -11.16 17.12 -10.57
CA TYR A 471 -11.67 16.95 -11.92
C TYR A 471 -11.36 15.55 -12.48
N ILE A 472 -12.15 15.10 -13.44
CA ILE A 472 -11.83 13.96 -14.31
C ILE A 472 -12.20 14.29 -15.77
N ALA A 473 -11.45 13.75 -16.73
CA ALA A 473 -11.83 13.71 -18.13
C ALA A 473 -12.37 12.32 -18.46
N ILE A 474 -13.65 12.25 -18.84
CA ILE A 474 -14.21 10.99 -19.36
C ILE A 474 -13.82 10.91 -20.84
N THR A 475 -13.01 9.91 -21.16
CA THR A 475 -12.33 9.75 -22.44
C THR A 475 -12.76 8.49 -23.18
N ASP A 476 -14.02 8.09 -23.04
CA ASP A 476 -14.62 7.02 -23.84
C ASP A 476 -14.41 7.28 -25.36
N ASP A 477 -14.49 6.22 -26.18
CA ASP A 477 -14.31 6.24 -27.65
C ASP A 477 -15.07 7.35 -28.40
N LYS A 478 -16.16 7.86 -27.79
CA LYS A 478 -17.03 8.86 -28.39
C LYS A 478 -17.26 10.03 -27.44
N ALA A 479 -17.15 11.23 -28.01
CA ALA A 479 -17.52 12.44 -27.31
C ALA A 479 -19.02 12.42 -26.95
N HIS A 480 -19.33 12.60 -25.67
CA HIS A 480 -20.68 12.74 -25.18
C HIS A 480 -20.77 13.84 -24.09
N PRO A 481 -21.94 14.44 -23.86
CA PRO A 481 -22.10 15.44 -22.82
C PRO A 481 -22.01 14.82 -21.43
N VAL A 482 -21.05 15.26 -20.64
CA VAL A 482 -20.83 14.83 -19.26
C VAL A 482 -20.99 16.01 -18.32
N ASN A 483 -21.71 15.81 -17.21
CA ASN A 483 -21.79 16.77 -16.12
C ASN A 483 -21.02 16.25 -14.91
N GLY A 484 -20.25 17.12 -14.27
CA GLY A 484 -19.55 16.79 -13.03
C GLY A 484 -20.53 16.50 -11.89
N SER A 485 -20.12 15.64 -10.96
CA SER A 485 -20.88 15.32 -9.74
C SER A 485 -19.94 15.05 -8.57
N HIS A 486 -20.47 14.87 -7.36
CA HIS A 486 -19.68 14.58 -6.15
C HIS A 486 -18.53 15.58 -5.85
N GLY A 487 -18.66 16.84 -6.29
CA GLY A 487 -17.63 17.88 -6.08
C GLY A 487 -16.49 17.87 -7.11
N VAL A 488 -16.55 16.95 -8.08
CA VAL A 488 -15.58 16.75 -9.15
C VAL A 488 -16.07 17.41 -10.44
N LEU A 489 -15.18 18.15 -11.12
CA LEU A 489 -15.46 18.76 -12.41
C LEU A 489 -15.36 17.75 -13.55
N ALA A 490 -16.25 17.84 -14.53
CA ALA A 490 -16.12 17.14 -15.80
C ALA A 490 -15.25 17.96 -16.76
N ILE A 491 -14.21 17.34 -17.32
CA ILE A 491 -13.50 17.82 -18.50
C ILE A 491 -14.08 17.05 -19.70
N PRO A 492 -14.79 17.71 -20.64
CA PRO A 492 -15.34 17.01 -21.79
C PRO A 492 -14.19 16.56 -22.71
N GLY A 493 -14.24 15.33 -23.18
CA GLY A 493 -13.27 14.81 -24.12
C GLY A 493 -13.70 13.49 -24.74
N TYR A 494 -12.80 12.89 -25.50
CA TYR A 494 -12.90 11.54 -26.05
C TYR A 494 -11.51 11.03 -26.40
N GLN A 495 -11.36 9.71 -26.46
CA GLN A 495 -10.18 9.06 -27.02
C GLN A 495 -10.42 8.73 -28.50
N ASP A 496 -9.44 9.07 -29.35
CA ASP A 496 -9.44 8.80 -30.78
C ASP A 496 -8.39 7.72 -31.09
N HIS A 497 -8.83 6.60 -31.66
CA HIS A 497 -7.94 5.52 -32.08
C HIS A 497 -7.35 5.82 -33.46
N LEU A 498 -6.15 6.38 -33.45
CA LEU A 498 -5.35 6.73 -34.63
C LEU A 498 -4.31 5.63 -34.91
N LYS A 499 -3.14 5.99 -35.48
CA LYS A 499 -1.97 5.10 -35.44
C LYS A 499 -1.35 5.17 -34.03
N GLY A 500 -2.00 4.53 -33.07
CA GLY A 500 -1.84 4.79 -31.62
C GLY A 500 -2.98 5.66 -31.10
N ASP A 501 -2.97 6.00 -29.83
CA ASP A 501 -4.10 6.68 -29.18
C ASP A 501 -3.83 8.16 -28.93
N ALA A 502 -4.87 8.98 -29.06
CA ALA A 502 -4.82 10.39 -28.72
C ALA A 502 -6.09 10.84 -28.02
N GLN A 503 -5.94 11.66 -26.99
CA GLN A 503 -7.07 12.24 -26.28
C GLN A 503 -7.32 13.67 -26.74
N VAL A 504 -8.61 13.96 -26.92
CA VAL A 504 -9.08 15.26 -27.40
C VAL A 504 -9.94 15.91 -26.31
N PHE A 505 -9.35 16.85 -25.58
CA PHE A 505 -10.01 17.51 -24.45
C PHE A 505 -10.63 18.86 -24.81
N GLY A 506 -11.65 19.25 -24.05
CA GLY A 506 -12.31 20.56 -24.14
C GLY A 506 -13.37 20.65 -25.24
N VAL A 507 -13.79 19.52 -25.82
CA VAL A 507 -14.82 19.47 -26.86
C VAL A 507 -15.88 18.44 -26.50
N SER A 508 -17.16 18.77 -26.73
CA SER A 508 -18.30 17.90 -26.44
C SER A 508 -18.86 17.18 -27.66
N LYS A 509 -18.16 17.29 -28.81
CA LYS A 509 -18.50 16.64 -30.07
C LYS A 509 -17.24 16.13 -30.73
N GLN A 510 -17.32 14.93 -31.29
CA GLN A 510 -16.24 14.34 -32.08
C GLN A 510 -15.86 15.30 -33.21
N LEU A 511 -14.57 15.53 -33.37
CA LEU A 511 -14.01 16.23 -34.52
C LEU A 511 -13.46 15.20 -35.50
N SER A 512 -13.39 15.56 -36.79
CA SER A 512 -12.87 14.64 -37.81
C SER A 512 -11.35 14.57 -37.76
N ASN A 513 -10.82 13.34 -37.75
CA ASN A 513 -9.40 13.02 -37.94
C ASN A 513 -9.03 12.81 -39.43
N GLY A 514 -9.94 13.13 -40.35
CA GLY A 514 -9.76 13.04 -41.80
C GLY A 514 -9.49 11.62 -42.30
N ASP A 515 -8.39 11.44 -43.03
CA ASP A 515 -7.92 10.15 -43.53
C ASP A 515 -6.92 9.46 -42.58
N GLY A 516 -6.72 10.00 -41.38
CA GLY A 516 -5.75 9.50 -40.40
C GLY A 516 -4.29 9.75 -40.80
N SER A 517 -4.00 10.55 -41.83
CA SER A 517 -2.64 11.00 -42.13
C SER A 517 -2.14 11.98 -41.07
N ALA A 518 -0.82 12.12 -40.92
CA ALA A 518 -0.24 13.10 -39.99
C ALA A 518 -0.75 14.53 -40.26
N ALA A 519 -0.97 14.89 -41.53
CA ALA A 519 -1.53 16.18 -41.90
C ALA A 519 -2.97 16.34 -41.38
N ALA A 520 -3.83 15.34 -41.58
CA ALA A 520 -5.21 15.39 -41.10
C ALA A 520 -5.30 15.41 -39.56
N VAL A 521 -4.43 14.68 -38.88
CA VAL A 521 -4.37 14.68 -37.40
C VAL A 521 -3.83 16.02 -36.87
N ASN A 522 -2.89 16.67 -37.54
CA ASN A 522 -2.48 18.03 -37.18
C ASN A 522 -3.63 19.04 -37.37
N GLU A 523 -4.45 18.89 -38.41
CA GLU A 523 -5.65 19.72 -38.58
C GLU A 523 -6.68 19.50 -37.46
N LEU A 524 -6.87 18.24 -37.03
CA LEU A 524 -7.64 17.93 -35.83
C LEU A 524 -7.07 18.66 -34.61
N ALA A 525 -5.78 18.51 -34.32
CA ALA A 525 -5.13 19.15 -33.18
C ALA A 525 -5.24 20.69 -33.24
N ASN A 526 -5.14 21.29 -34.42
CA ASN A 526 -5.36 22.72 -34.64
C ASN A 526 -6.82 23.14 -34.37
N ALA A 527 -7.79 22.35 -34.82
CA ALA A 527 -9.21 22.59 -34.56
C ALA A 527 -9.55 22.50 -33.07
N VAL A 528 -8.92 21.57 -32.35
CA VAL A 528 -9.03 21.43 -30.89
C VAL A 528 -8.49 22.68 -30.19
N ARG A 529 -7.27 23.12 -30.54
CA ARG A 529 -6.66 24.35 -30.00
C ARG A 529 -7.52 25.59 -30.26
N ALA A 530 -8.08 25.71 -31.45
CA ALA A 530 -8.95 26.83 -31.82
C ALA A 530 -10.23 26.91 -30.95
N LYS A 531 -10.65 25.78 -30.37
CA LYS A 531 -11.79 25.69 -29.43
C LYS A 531 -11.36 25.87 -27.97
N GLY A 532 -10.08 26.12 -27.69
CA GLY A 532 -9.55 26.16 -26.34
C GLY A 532 -9.44 24.78 -25.70
N GLY A 533 -9.38 23.71 -26.51
CA GLY A 533 -9.10 22.34 -26.09
C GLY A 533 -7.61 22.02 -26.03
N VAL A 534 -7.29 20.76 -25.73
CA VAL A 534 -5.92 20.23 -25.65
C VAL A 534 -5.89 18.91 -26.42
N PHE A 535 -4.86 18.73 -27.25
CA PHE A 535 -4.58 17.48 -27.96
C PHE A 535 -3.42 16.74 -27.28
N GLN A 536 -3.69 15.55 -26.76
CA GLN A 536 -2.73 14.72 -26.05
C GLN A 536 -2.39 13.47 -26.85
N ILE A 537 -1.11 13.10 -26.90
CA ILE A 537 -0.70 11.74 -27.29
C ILE A 537 -0.81 10.86 -26.05
N ASP A 538 -1.55 9.75 -26.17
CA ASP A 538 -1.83 8.85 -25.05
C ASP A 538 -0.81 7.71 -24.99
N HIS A 539 -0.39 7.39 -23.77
CA HIS A 539 0.47 6.26 -23.39
C HIS A 539 1.42 5.72 -24.50
N PRO A 540 2.34 6.53 -25.08
CA PRO A 540 3.12 6.14 -26.26
C PRO A 540 4.10 4.98 -26.01
N GLY A 541 4.40 4.70 -24.74
CA GLY A 541 5.19 3.55 -24.29
C GLY A 541 4.39 2.26 -24.08
N GLU A 542 3.14 2.19 -24.52
CA GLU A 542 2.32 0.98 -24.44
C GLU A 542 2.84 -0.11 -25.39
N GLY A 543 2.86 -1.36 -24.92
CA GLY A 543 3.18 -2.54 -25.74
C GLY A 543 4.62 -2.61 -26.26
N ILE A 544 5.52 -1.75 -25.78
CA ILE A 544 6.91 -1.75 -26.22
C ILE A 544 7.65 -2.98 -25.67
N THR A 545 8.41 -3.64 -26.54
CA THR A 545 9.24 -4.82 -26.19
C THR A 545 10.74 -4.52 -26.29
N LYS A 546 11.09 -3.31 -26.71
CA LYS A 546 12.45 -2.82 -26.89
C LYS A 546 12.57 -1.42 -26.30
N LYS A 547 13.76 -1.11 -25.79
CA LYS A 547 14.08 0.24 -25.32
C LYS A 547 13.95 1.25 -26.47
N PHE A 548 13.16 2.30 -26.27
CA PHE A 548 13.19 3.50 -27.10
C PHE A 548 14.52 4.22 -26.86
N ALA A 549 15.31 4.44 -27.92
CA ALA A 549 16.64 5.04 -27.79
C ALA A 549 16.96 5.97 -28.97
N GLY A 550 17.66 7.08 -28.70
CA GLY A 550 18.12 7.99 -29.75
C GLY A 550 16.98 8.67 -30.53
N CYS A 551 15.81 8.81 -29.92
CA CYS A 551 14.59 9.31 -30.56
C CYS A 551 14.08 8.49 -31.77
N ASP A 552 14.38 7.18 -31.83
CA ASP A 552 13.76 6.27 -32.80
C ASP A 552 12.35 5.88 -32.37
N ALA A 553 11.35 6.62 -32.84
CA ALA A 553 9.94 6.41 -32.50
C ALA A 553 9.28 5.20 -33.18
N SER A 554 10.02 4.43 -33.99
CA SER A 554 9.48 3.23 -34.63
C SER A 554 9.13 2.10 -33.66
N THR A 555 9.62 2.17 -32.43
CA THR A 555 9.32 1.19 -31.37
C THR A 555 8.11 1.57 -30.51
N LEU A 556 7.54 2.76 -30.68
CA LEU A 556 6.40 3.25 -29.90
C LEU A 556 5.07 2.79 -30.52
N SER A 557 4.02 2.71 -29.70
CA SER A 557 2.65 2.50 -30.19
C SER A 557 2.15 3.67 -31.06
N TRP A 558 2.66 4.87 -30.79
CA TRP A 558 2.40 6.09 -31.55
C TRP A 558 3.12 6.10 -32.91
N GLY A 559 2.41 5.70 -33.96
CA GLY A 559 2.92 5.49 -35.31
C GLY A 559 3.10 6.75 -36.19
N TYR A 560 3.00 7.95 -35.60
CA TYR A 560 3.26 9.21 -36.32
C TYR A 560 4.66 9.78 -36.06
N ASN A 561 5.52 9.08 -35.32
CA ASN A 561 6.83 9.58 -34.91
C ASN A 561 6.72 10.98 -34.28
N PHE A 562 7.30 12.00 -34.92
CA PHE A 562 7.24 13.41 -34.52
C PHE A 562 6.49 14.28 -35.54
N ASP A 563 5.71 13.68 -36.45
CA ASP A 563 5.03 14.41 -37.52
C ASP A 563 3.70 15.04 -37.05
N VAL A 564 3.17 14.60 -35.91
CA VAL A 564 1.96 15.17 -35.27
C VAL A 564 2.36 15.83 -33.97
N LYS A 565 2.18 17.14 -33.87
CA LYS A 565 2.61 17.91 -32.70
C LYS A 565 1.56 17.89 -31.58
N PRO A 566 1.87 17.31 -30.40
CA PRO A 566 0.98 17.34 -29.26
C PRO A 566 1.00 18.68 -28.52
N ASP A 567 -0.03 18.94 -27.71
CA ASP A 567 0.06 19.89 -26.61
C ASP A 567 0.66 19.20 -25.36
N THR A 568 0.25 17.96 -25.10
CA THR A 568 0.72 17.14 -23.98
C THR A 568 1.04 15.70 -24.40
N VAL A 569 1.92 15.04 -23.65
CA VAL A 569 2.15 13.60 -23.73
C VAL A 569 1.74 13.00 -22.40
N GLU A 570 0.91 11.96 -22.45
CA GLU A 570 0.62 11.12 -21.28
C GLU A 570 1.86 10.27 -20.99
N VAL A 571 2.71 10.77 -20.11
CA VAL A 571 3.98 10.12 -19.77
C VAL A 571 3.78 8.99 -18.78
N TRP A 572 2.77 9.11 -17.91
CA TRP A 572 2.49 8.13 -16.89
C TRP A 572 1.09 7.56 -17.06
N ASN A 573 1.05 6.28 -17.42
CA ASN A 573 -0.15 5.47 -17.53
C ASN A 573 0.21 4.03 -17.08
N PRO A 574 -0.63 3.33 -16.29
CA PRO A 574 -0.34 1.98 -15.81
C PRO A 574 -0.02 0.94 -16.90
N ASN A 575 -0.52 1.16 -18.13
CA ASN A 575 -0.30 0.29 -19.28
C ASN A 575 0.90 0.72 -20.15
N SER A 576 1.62 1.78 -19.76
CA SER A 576 2.71 2.38 -20.54
C SER A 576 4.03 2.33 -19.78
N SER A 577 5.13 2.09 -20.50
CA SER A 577 6.46 2.29 -19.91
C SER A 577 6.71 3.78 -19.69
N ILE A 578 6.81 4.19 -18.41
CA ILE A 578 7.07 5.59 -18.04
C ILE A 578 8.35 6.08 -18.70
N ARG A 579 9.42 5.29 -18.61
CA ARG A 579 10.73 5.66 -19.16
C ARG A 579 10.70 5.94 -20.67
N ALA A 580 10.01 5.11 -21.44
CA ALA A 580 9.93 5.33 -22.88
C ALA A 580 9.11 6.57 -23.25
N ALA A 581 8.03 6.83 -22.51
CA ALA A 581 7.22 8.03 -22.70
C ALA A 581 7.96 9.30 -22.25
N GLU A 582 8.76 9.25 -21.18
CA GLU A 582 9.65 10.33 -20.75
C GLU A 582 10.71 10.63 -21.83
N ASP A 583 11.40 9.61 -22.32
CA ASP A 583 12.40 9.78 -23.39
C ASP A 583 11.73 10.36 -24.66
N TYR A 584 10.49 9.96 -24.98
CA TYR A 584 9.74 10.51 -26.11
C TYR A 584 9.37 11.99 -25.90
N LEU A 585 8.94 12.36 -24.69
CA LEU A 585 8.76 13.77 -24.31
C LEU A 585 10.07 14.55 -24.44
N ASP A 586 11.17 14.04 -23.89
CA ASP A 586 12.47 14.71 -23.91
C ASP A 586 12.94 14.96 -25.35
N CYS A 587 12.68 14.01 -26.27
CA CYS A 587 12.90 14.20 -27.69
C CYS A 587 12.10 15.37 -28.30
N TRP A 588 10.84 15.58 -27.92
CA TRP A 588 10.09 16.78 -28.30
C TRP A 588 10.74 18.05 -27.75
N LEU A 589 11.15 18.03 -26.48
CA LEU A 589 11.77 19.19 -25.82
C LEU A 589 13.12 19.56 -26.45
N GLN A 590 13.94 18.58 -26.82
CA GLN A 590 15.21 18.78 -27.54
C GLN A 590 15.02 19.42 -28.93
N ARG A 591 13.88 19.18 -29.58
CA ARG A 591 13.50 19.82 -30.86
C ARG A 591 13.06 21.28 -30.68
N GLY A 592 12.95 21.74 -29.43
CA GLY A 592 12.55 23.10 -29.07
C GLY A 592 11.04 23.28 -28.91
N ASP A 593 10.28 22.19 -28.96
CA ASP A 593 8.84 22.23 -28.76
C ASP A 593 8.46 22.40 -27.28
N ARG A 594 7.33 23.07 -27.05
CA ARG A 594 6.73 23.15 -25.73
C ARG A 594 5.61 22.13 -25.61
N VAL A 595 5.93 20.99 -25.02
CA VAL A 595 5.01 19.88 -24.77
C VAL A 595 4.97 19.67 -23.26
N ALA A 596 3.76 19.58 -22.71
CA ALA A 596 3.58 19.32 -21.29
C ALA A 596 3.51 17.82 -21.00
N LEU A 597 3.83 17.48 -19.75
CA LEU A 597 3.70 16.16 -19.20
C LEU A 597 2.34 16.01 -18.49
N THR A 598 1.64 14.92 -18.76
CA THR A 598 0.42 14.52 -18.04
C THR A 598 0.49 13.03 -17.69
N GLY A 599 -0.46 12.57 -16.88
CA GLY A 599 -0.72 11.16 -16.64
C GLY A 599 -2.20 10.89 -16.51
N GLY A 600 -2.58 9.63 -16.64
CA GLY A 600 -3.96 9.19 -16.55
C GLY A 600 -4.06 7.71 -16.17
N SER A 601 -5.08 7.35 -15.42
CA SER A 601 -5.21 5.99 -14.90
C SER A 601 -5.60 4.97 -15.95
N ASP A 602 -6.24 5.42 -17.04
CA ASP A 602 -6.89 4.55 -18.02
C ASP A 602 -7.88 3.60 -17.33
N ALA A 603 -8.55 4.09 -16.28
CA ALA A 603 -9.44 3.27 -15.46
C ALA A 603 -10.68 2.84 -16.26
N ARG A 604 -10.74 1.56 -16.63
CA ARG A 604 -11.83 0.94 -17.41
C ARG A 604 -12.67 -0.01 -16.57
N THR A 605 -12.02 -0.88 -15.79
CA THR A 605 -12.69 -2.01 -15.15
C THR A 605 -12.45 -2.04 -13.64
N LEU A 606 -13.40 -2.62 -12.90
CA LEU A 606 -13.29 -2.75 -11.44
C LEU A 606 -12.33 -3.87 -11.01
N VAL A 607 -12.04 -4.81 -11.91
CA VAL A 607 -11.34 -6.07 -11.61
C VAL A 607 -9.90 -6.05 -12.13
N ALA A 608 -9.70 -5.67 -13.40
CA ALA A 608 -8.37 -5.68 -14.02
C ALA A 608 -7.53 -4.45 -13.68
N GLN A 609 -8.17 -3.35 -13.25
CA GLN A 609 -7.52 -2.10 -12.87
C GLN A 609 -8.02 -1.61 -11.49
N PRO A 610 -7.80 -2.40 -10.42
CA PRO A 610 -8.33 -2.09 -9.10
C PRO A 610 -7.80 -0.78 -8.52
N GLN A 611 -6.67 -0.27 -9.03
CA GLN A 611 -6.11 1.02 -8.61
C GLN A 611 -7.05 2.18 -8.96
N GLY A 612 -7.86 2.08 -10.03
CA GLY A 612 -8.92 3.02 -10.36
C GLY A 612 -8.48 4.45 -10.70
N ALA A 613 -9.44 5.38 -10.69
CA ALA A 613 -9.22 6.79 -11.05
C ALA A 613 -8.19 7.47 -10.13
N GLY A 614 -7.36 8.34 -10.70
CA GLY A 614 -6.31 9.08 -9.99
C GLY A 614 -5.04 8.27 -9.71
N PHE A 615 -4.86 7.12 -10.38
CA PHE A 615 -3.64 6.31 -10.31
C PHE A 615 -3.02 6.14 -11.71
N PRO A 616 -2.19 7.08 -12.19
CA PRO A 616 -1.66 8.26 -11.49
C PRO A 616 -2.61 9.48 -11.50
N THR A 617 -2.33 10.46 -10.64
CA THR A 617 -3.02 11.75 -10.55
C THR A 617 -2.25 12.83 -11.29
N THR A 618 -2.90 13.53 -12.21
CA THR A 618 -2.40 14.80 -12.76
C THR A 618 -2.83 15.96 -11.88
N TRP A 619 -1.85 16.72 -11.39
CA TRP A 619 -2.03 17.99 -10.70
C TRP A 619 -1.89 19.14 -11.66
N VAL A 620 -2.80 20.11 -11.62
CA VAL A 620 -2.74 21.33 -12.44
C VAL A 620 -2.76 22.57 -11.57
N LEU A 621 -1.85 23.52 -11.81
CA LEU A 621 -1.87 24.82 -11.13
C LEU A 621 -2.80 25.78 -11.90
N ALA A 622 -4.09 25.68 -11.61
CA ALA A 622 -5.15 26.43 -12.28
C ALA A 622 -5.48 27.75 -11.56
N LYS A 623 -5.82 28.79 -12.32
CA LYS A 623 -6.23 30.10 -11.76
C LYS A 623 -7.57 30.02 -11.03
N ASP A 624 -8.45 29.13 -11.47
CA ASP A 624 -9.77 28.88 -10.92
C ASP A 624 -10.19 27.42 -11.15
N LYS A 625 -11.09 26.91 -10.31
CA LYS A 625 -11.66 25.56 -10.42
C LYS A 625 -12.77 25.55 -11.49
N SER A 626 -12.36 25.52 -12.75
CA SER A 626 -13.26 25.33 -13.91
C SER A 626 -12.58 24.46 -14.98
N ALA A 627 -13.36 23.84 -15.86
CA ALA A 627 -12.81 23.04 -16.96
C ALA A 627 -11.87 23.86 -17.87
N LYS A 628 -12.21 25.13 -18.12
CA LYS A 628 -11.34 26.05 -18.85
C LYS A 628 -10.04 26.33 -18.09
N GLY A 629 -10.12 26.58 -16.78
CA GLY A 629 -8.96 26.83 -15.92
C GLY A 629 -8.00 25.65 -15.88
N VAL A 630 -8.53 24.43 -15.81
CA VAL A 630 -7.77 23.18 -15.91
C VAL A 630 -7.07 23.07 -17.28
N LEU A 631 -7.82 23.18 -18.39
CA LEU A 631 -7.25 23.05 -19.74
C LEU A 631 -6.22 24.14 -20.08
N ASP A 632 -6.41 25.37 -19.59
CA ASP A 632 -5.43 26.44 -19.74
C ASP A 632 -4.13 26.12 -18.99
N ALA A 633 -4.23 25.54 -17.78
CA ALA A 633 -3.06 25.13 -17.00
C ALA A 633 -2.33 23.94 -17.65
N VAL A 634 -3.06 22.95 -18.15
CA VAL A 634 -2.52 21.80 -18.90
C VAL A 634 -1.77 22.29 -20.13
N ARG A 635 -2.39 23.12 -20.97
CA ARG A 635 -1.75 23.69 -22.18
C ARG A 635 -0.51 24.52 -21.86
N ALA A 636 -0.50 25.19 -20.71
CA ALA A 636 0.62 26.01 -20.26
C ALA A 636 1.77 25.18 -19.66
N GLY A 637 1.64 23.85 -19.54
CA GLY A 637 2.65 23.01 -18.89
C GLY A 637 2.72 23.19 -17.37
N ARG A 638 1.66 23.72 -16.75
CA ARG A 638 1.59 23.94 -15.31
C ARG A 638 1.10 22.67 -14.60
N THR A 639 1.75 21.56 -14.90
CA THR A 639 1.34 20.22 -14.48
C THR A 639 2.44 19.50 -13.70
N SER A 640 2.02 18.66 -12.76
CA SER A 640 2.84 17.64 -12.10
C SER A 640 2.01 16.37 -12.04
N VAL A 641 2.66 15.20 -12.05
CA VAL A 641 1.97 13.92 -11.90
C VAL A 641 2.49 13.25 -10.64
N SER A 642 1.60 12.68 -9.83
CA SER A 642 1.96 11.82 -8.70
C SER A 642 1.27 10.47 -8.83
N VAL A 643 1.90 9.42 -8.32
CA VAL A 643 1.36 8.05 -8.36
C VAL A 643 -0.01 7.92 -7.69
N LEU A 644 -0.28 8.69 -6.63
CA LEU A 644 -1.49 8.54 -5.81
C LEU A 644 -2.43 9.74 -5.85
N PRO A 645 -3.73 9.50 -5.58
CA PRO A 645 -4.71 10.55 -5.37
C PRO A 645 -4.55 11.25 -4.01
N PRO A 646 -5.19 12.42 -3.83
CA PRO A 646 -5.10 13.18 -2.58
C PRO A 646 -5.61 12.43 -1.34
N SER A 647 -6.64 11.59 -1.49
CA SER A 647 -7.19 10.78 -0.38
C SER A 647 -6.17 9.79 0.21
N ALA A 648 -5.23 9.34 -0.63
CA ALA A 648 -4.12 8.45 -0.26
C ALA A 648 -2.83 9.23 0.05
N GLY A 649 -2.93 10.54 0.28
CA GLY A 649 -1.82 11.42 0.62
C GLY A 649 -0.98 11.89 -0.57
N GLY A 650 -1.37 11.59 -1.81
CA GLY A 650 -0.70 12.08 -3.01
C GLY A 650 -0.66 13.60 -3.10
N ARG A 651 0.45 14.16 -3.61
CA ARG A 651 0.72 15.60 -3.71
C ARG A 651 1.64 15.90 -4.90
N PRO A 652 1.61 17.14 -5.44
CA PRO A 652 2.46 17.48 -6.58
C PRO A 652 3.94 17.65 -6.19
N LEU A 653 4.83 17.32 -7.13
CA LEU A 653 6.23 17.74 -7.12
C LEU A 653 6.32 19.11 -7.81
N VAL A 654 7.01 20.07 -7.21
CA VAL A 654 7.04 21.45 -7.75
C VAL A 654 8.45 21.98 -7.91
N ILE A 655 8.71 22.62 -9.06
CA ILE A 655 9.90 23.44 -9.29
C ILE A 655 9.52 24.90 -9.07
N GLU A 656 10.24 25.57 -8.18
CA GLU A 656 9.97 26.95 -7.77
C GLU A 656 11.20 27.82 -7.96
N ALA A 657 11.01 29.05 -8.46
CA ALA A 657 12.07 30.05 -8.60
C ALA A 657 12.05 31.06 -7.45
N GLN A 658 13.22 31.48 -7.00
CA GLN A 658 13.34 32.50 -5.95
C GLN A 658 13.11 33.91 -6.54
N ARG A 659 11.92 34.46 -6.35
CA ARG A 659 11.50 35.78 -6.86
C ARG A 659 11.00 36.66 -5.71
N GLY A 660 11.58 37.86 -5.57
CA GLY A 660 11.15 38.82 -4.53
C GLY A 660 11.26 38.29 -3.09
N GLY A 661 12.25 37.43 -2.82
CA GLY A 661 12.47 36.83 -1.49
C GLY A 661 11.55 35.65 -1.15
N ARG A 662 10.74 35.17 -2.10
CA ARG A 662 9.88 33.99 -1.95
C ARG A 662 10.09 33.02 -3.11
N TYR A 663 9.73 31.76 -2.89
CA TYR A 663 9.68 30.77 -3.96
C TYR A 663 8.29 30.80 -4.61
N VAL A 664 8.26 30.77 -5.94
CA VAL A 664 7.02 30.70 -6.74
C VAL A 664 7.12 29.57 -7.76
N PRO A 665 6.05 28.77 -7.96
CA PRO A 665 6.06 27.71 -8.98
C PRO A 665 6.34 28.27 -10.37
N VAL A 666 7.15 27.56 -11.16
CA VAL A 666 7.56 27.97 -12.52
C VAL A 666 7.41 26.86 -13.56
N LEU A 667 6.69 25.79 -13.25
CA LEU A 667 6.38 24.70 -14.19
C LEU A 667 5.69 25.27 -15.44
N GLY A 668 6.20 24.92 -16.64
CA GLY A 668 5.73 25.44 -17.93
C GLY A 668 6.19 26.86 -18.27
N ASP A 669 6.73 27.61 -17.30
CA ASP A 669 7.18 28.99 -17.47
C ASP A 669 8.67 29.06 -17.88
N ASP A 670 9.13 30.27 -18.21
CA ASP A 670 10.54 30.58 -18.46
C ASP A 670 11.27 30.98 -17.17
N VAL A 671 12.52 30.54 -17.05
CA VAL A 671 13.51 30.96 -16.04
C VAL A 671 14.80 31.39 -16.72
N ARG A 672 15.55 32.27 -16.05
CA ARG A 672 16.82 32.78 -16.59
C ARG A 672 17.96 31.78 -16.34
N PRO A 673 18.95 31.70 -17.24
CA PRO A 673 20.22 31.04 -16.94
C PRO A 673 20.80 31.55 -15.62
N GLY A 674 21.18 30.65 -14.72
CA GLY A 674 21.72 31.01 -13.40
C GLY A 674 20.67 31.43 -12.34
N GLU A 675 19.37 31.37 -12.64
CA GLU A 675 18.32 31.66 -11.64
C GLU A 675 18.33 30.61 -10.52
N ARG A 676 18.10 31.05 -9.26
CA ARG A 676 18.04 30.15 -8.10
C ARG A 676 16.68 29.45 -8.07
N LEU A 677 16.71 28.13 -8.16
CA LEU A 677 15.54 27.26 -8.15
C LEU A 677 15.54 26.38 -6.90
N ARG A 678 14.40 25.78 -6.59
CA ARG A 678 14.30 24.61 -5.73
C ARG A 678 13.30 23.62 -6.31
N VAL A 679 13.52 22.33 -6.08
CA VAL A 679 12.45 21.34 -6.18
C VAL A 679 11.97 21.02 -4.77
N ARG A 680 10.66 20.90 -4.61
CA ARG A 680 10.00 20.56 -3.36
C ARG A 680 8.93 19.50 -3.62
N SER A 681 8.95 18.43 -2.85
CA SER A 681 7.80 17.54 -2.76
C SER A 681 6.78 18.20 -1.85
N MET A 682 5.53 18.34 -2.30
CA MET A 682 4.43 18.73 -1.40
C MET A 682 3.89 17.52 -0.63
N ASP A 683 4.44 16.33 -0.88
CA ASP A 683 4.11 15.08 -0.20
C ASP A 683 4.82 15.02 1.16
N PRO A 684 4.06 15.01 2.27
CA PRO A 684 4.65 15.02 3.61
C PRO A 684 5.19 13.66 4.05
N LEU A 685 4.83 12.57 3.35
CA LEU A 685 5.04 11.20 3.84
C LEU A 685 6.09 10.42 3.07
N THR A 686 6.53 10.91 1.91
CA THR A 686 7.46 10.18 1.05
C THR A 686 8.86 10.77 1.10
N ASP A 687 9.81 10.01 1.63
CA ASP A 687 11.24 10.17 1.35
C ASP A 687 11.56 9.52 0.00
N GLY A 688 12.52 10.08 -0.74
CA GLY A 688 12.89 9.52 -2.04
C GLY A 688 14.21 10.03 -2.59
N SER A 689 14.62 9.53 -3.75
CA SER A 689 15.65 10.18 -4.56
C SER A 689 15.01 11.16 -5.53
N LEU A 690 15.41 12.42 -5.41
CA LEU A 690 15.02 13.50 -6.30
C LEU A 690 16.09 13.66 -7.37
N ARG A 691 15.67 13.56 -8.63
CA ARG A 691 16.51 13.87 -9.79
C ARG A 691 15.97 15.07 -10.54
N VAL A 692 16.89 15.95 -10.97
CA VAL A 692 16.60 17.00 -11.96
C VAL A 692 17.38 16.69 -13.22
N ILE A 693 16.67 16.64 -14.33
CA ILE A 693 17.20 16.39 -15.67
C ILE A 693 17.14 17.72 -16.42
N ALA A 694 18.23 18.08 -17.10
CA ALA A 694 18.30 19.24 -17.97
C ALA A 694 19.00 18.87 -19.27
N ASN A 695 18.33 19.08 -20.41
CA ASN A 695 18.85 18.75 -21.75
C ASN A 695 19.47 17.33 -21.82
N ASP A 696 18.69 16.32 -21.41
CA ASP A 696 19.07 14.89 -21.29
C ASP A 696 20.20 14.56 -20.32
N LYS A 697 20.61 15.50 -19.48
CA LYS A 697 21.68 15.29 -18.49
C LYS A 697 21.14 15.41 -17.09
N THR A 698 21.51 14.48 -16.23
CA THR A 698 21.26 14.60 -14.79
C THR A 698 22.04 15.79 -14.25
N LEU A 699 21.30 16.82 -13.81
CA LEU A 699 21.83 18.03 -13.18
C LEU A 699 22.05 17.80 -11.67
N LEU A 700 21.13 17.09 -11.02
CA LEU A 700 21.24 16.65 -9.64
C LEU A 700 20.53 15.31 -9.45
N ASP A 701 21.05 14.49 -8.54
CA ASP A 701 20.43 13.26 -8.04
C ASP A 701 20.76 13.18 -6.55
N GLN A 702 19.78 13.43 -5.69
CA GLN A 702 19.99 13.61 -4.26
C GLN A 702 18.79 13.10 -3.47
N HIS A 703 19.06 12.54 -2.29
CA HIS A 703 18.00 12.17 -1.36
C HIS A 703 17.19 13.41 -0.92
N LEU A 704 15.87 13.34 -1.11
CA LEU A 704 14.91 14.32 -0.64
C LEU A 704 14.20 13.75 0.58
N THR A 705 14.45 14.38 1.74
CA THR A 705 13.72 14.05 2.97
C THR A 705 12.27 14.54 2.89
N ARG A 706 11.37 13.93 3.65
CA ARG A 706 9.96 14.35 3.85
C ARG A 706 9.85 15.85 4.13
N ASP A 707 8.86 16.49 3.50
CA ASP A 707 8.65 17.96 3.48
C ASP A 707 9.88 18.79 3.04
N GLY A 708 10.90 18.13 2.49
CA GLY A 708 12.16 18.72 2.14
C GLY A 708 12.08 19.54 0.86
N SER A 709 13.13 20.31 0.61
CA SER A 709 13.37 20.91 -0.70
C SER A 709 14.85 20.94 -0.99
N ILE A 710 15.22 20.74 -2.26
CA ILE A 710 16.60 20.82 -2.72
C ILE A 710 16.74 22.06 -3.58
N GLN A 711 17.62 22.98 -3.17
CA GLN A 711 17.95 24.16 -3.95
C GLN A 711 19.03 23.84 -4.98
N PHE A 712 18.89 24.41 -6.17
CA PHE A 712 19.86 24.31 -7.24
C PHE A 712 19.85 25.59 -8.09
N THR A 713 20.75 25.67 -9.07
CA THR A 713 20.84 26.81 -9.98
C THR A 713 20.47 26.34 -11.38
N ALA A 714 19.63 27.11 -12.08
CA ALA A 714 19.29 26.84 -13.48
C ALA A 714 20.57 26.78 -14.34
N PRO A 715 20.69 25.83 -15.28
CA PRO A 715 21.88 25.69 -16.11
C PRO A 715 22.18 26.96 -16.91
N ALA A 716 23.45 27.15 -17.26
CA ALA A 716 23.86 28.26 -18.12
C ALA A 716 23.43 28.04 -19.58
N GLU A 717 23.32 26.77 -20.00
CA GLU A 717 22.87 26.37 -21.32
C GLU A 717 21.34 26.54 -21.43
N PRO A 718 20.85 27.28 -22.45
CA PRO A 718 19.42 27.36 -22.72
C PRO A 718 18.82 25.99 -23.04
N GLY A 719 17.53 25.81 -22.78
CA GLY A 719 16.83 24.56 -23.06
C GLY A 719 15.70 24.31 -22.07
N TRP A 720 15.68 23.11 -21.50
CA TRP A 720 14.63 22.68 -20.58
C TRP A 720 15.23 21.95 -19.37
N LEU A 721 14.47 21.92 -18.28
CA LEU A 721 14.71 21.05 -17.15
C LEU A 721 13.39 20.51 -16.57
N ARG A 722 13.39 19.31 -16.02
CA ARG A 722 12.25 18.70 -15.30
C ARG A 722 12.76 17.93 -14.09
N ALA A 723 11.86 17.56 -13.19
CA ALA A 723 12.21 16.80 -12.00
C ALA A 723 11.37 15.53 -11.86
N GLU A 724 11.98 14.51 -11.26
CA GLU A 724 11.36 13.23 -10.89
C GLU A 724 11.73 12.89 -9.44
N LEU A 725 10.77 12.35 -8.69
CA LEU A 725 10.91 11.83 -7.34
C LEU A 725 10.64 10.33 -7.38
N ARG A 726 11.59 9.54 -6.88
CA ARG A 726 11.56 8.07 -6.93
C ARG A 726 11.78 7.47 -5.55
N LEU A 727 11.31 6.25 -5.32
CA LEU A 727 11.58 5.46 -4.13
C LEU A 727 13.02 4.94 -4.14
N GLY A 728 13.81 5.32 -3.12
CA GLY A 728 15.18 4.81 -2.91
C GLY A 728 16.25 5.47 -3.81
N ASN A 729 17.51 5.05 -3.64
CA ASN A 729 18.67 5.54 -4.39
C ASN A 729 19.03 4.53 -5.49
N ASP A 730 19.00 4.93 -6.77
CA ASP A 730 19.64 4.38 -7.99
C ASP A 730 19.69 2.86 -8.28
N LEU A 731 19.29 1.98 -7.36
CA LEU A 731 19.43 0.52 -7.47
C LEU A 731 18.37 -0.10 -8.40
N LEU A 732 17.21 0.56 -8.57
CA LEU A 732 16.13 0.10 -9.45
C LEU A 732 16.32 0.50 -10.93
N GLU A 733 17.32 1.34 -11.23
CA GLU A 733 17.58 1.81 -12.61
C GLU A 733 18.41 0.85 -13.45
N ALA A 734 19.16 -0.04 -12.80
CA ALA A 734 20.13 -0.90 -13.48
C ALA A 734 19.52 -2.16 -14.12
N SER A 735 18.23 -2.42 -13.93
CA SER A 735 17.57 -3.61 -14.49
C SER A 735 17.06 -3.35 -15.91
N PRO A 736 17.57 -4.06 -16.93
CA PRO A 736 17.19 -3.83 -18.32
C PRO A 736 15.83 -4.48 -18.62
N LEU A 737 14.81 -3.64 -18.75
CA LEU A 737 13.50 -3.91 -19.39
C LEU A 737 12.59 -4.94 -18.70
N CYS A 738 11.31 -4.60 -18.66
CA CYS A 738 10.19 -5.47 -18.30
C CYS A 738 10.24 -6.80 -19.10
N GLY A 739 9.91 -7.92 -18.43
CA GLY A 739 9.66 -9.20 -19.10
C GLY A 739 8.40 -9.15 -19.98
N PRO A 740 8.15 -10.19 -20.82
CA PRO A 740 6.95 -10.26 -21.64
C PRO A 740 5.67 -10.26 -20.78
N VAL A 741 4.72 -9.44 -21.22
CA VAL A 741 3.44 -9.14 -20.58
C VAL A 741 2.44 -10.25 -20.85
N ASP A 742 1.86 -10.82 -19.79
CA ASP A 742 0.52 -11.38 -19.82
C ASP A 742 -0.10 -11.12 -18.43
N LEU A 743 -1.12 -10.25 -18.38
CA LEU A 743 -1.96 -9.85 -17.22
C LEU A 743 -1.55 -8.57 -16.43
N GLY A 744 -1.98 -7.41 -16.93
CA GLY A 744 -2.68 -6.38 -16.13
C GLY A 744 -1.91 -5.40 -15.23
N ALA A 745 -0.61 -5.57 -14.96
CA ALA A 745 0.16 -4.53 -14.27
C ALA A 745 1.63 -4.57 -14.70
N ASN A 746 2.06 -3.53 -15.41
CA ASN A 746 3.45 -3.37 -15.80
C ASN A 746 4.24 -2.84 -14.59
N LEU A 747 5.00 -3.69 -13.90
CA LEU A 747 5.90 -3.25 -12.82
C LEU A 747 7.35 -3.38 -13.30
N CYS A 748 7.72 -2.57 -14.30
CA CYS A 748 9.14 -2.27 -14.51
C CYS A 748 9.68 -1.70 -13.19
N PRO A 749 10.85 -2.14 -12.67
CA PRO A 749 11.39 -1.62 -11.42
C PRO A 749 11.50 -0.09 -11.38
N TYR A 750 11.78 0.53 -12.52
CA TYR A 750 11.77 1.98 -12.67
C TYR A 750 10.36 2.60 -12.51
N ASP A 751 9.37 1.99 -13.16
CA ASP A 751 7.99 2.49 -13.14
C ASP A 751 7.38 2.30 -11.74
N ALA A 752 7.67 1.17 -11.09
CA ALA A 752 7.28 0.85 -9.71
C ALA A 752 7.95 1.78 -8.67
N ALA A 753 9.10 2.37 -9.00
CA ALA A 753 9.79 3.30 -8.11
C ALA A 753 9.28 4.73 -8.23
N MET A 754 8.58 5.10 -9.31
CA MET A 754 8.21 6.49 -9.54
C MET A 754 7.14 6.96 -8.53
N VAL A 755 7.38 8.11 -7.91
CA VAL A 755 6.46 8.73 -6.93
C VAL A 755 5.78 9.94 -7.54
N ALA A 756 6.56 10.84 -8.14
CA ALA A 756 6.04 12.06 -8.74
C ALA A 756 7.01 12.61 -9.79
N MET A 757 6.48 13.37 -10.75
CA MET A 757 7.25 14.03 -11.80
C MET A 757 6.64 15.38 -12.17
N THR A 758 7.41 16.21 -12.86
CA THR A 758 6.98 17.55 -13.26
C THR A 758 7.00 17.74 -14.77
N SER A 759 6.10 18.58 -15.28
CA SER A 759 6.31 19.21 -16.58
C SER A 759 7.63 19.99 -16.63
N PRO A 760 8.17 20.25 -17.83
CA PRO A 760 9.41 21.01 -17.98
C PRO A 760 9.26 22.49 -17.60
N VAL A 761 10.38 23.05 -17.17
CA VAL A 761 10.67 24.48 -17.04
C VAL A 761 11.66 24.85 -18.14
N TYR A 762 11.52 26.01 -18.76
CA TYR A 762 12.35 26.40 -19.90
C TYR A 762 13.40 27.43 -19.49
N VAL A 763 14.67 27.16 -19.78
CA VAL A 763 15.80 28.04 -19.46
C VAL A 763 16.11 28.92 -20.67
N ARG A 764 15.86 30.23 -20.58
CA ARG A 764 15.93 31.16 -21.71
C ARG A 764 16.49 32.53 -21.37
#